data_AF-A0A9E6BIE2-F1
#
_entry.id   AF-A0A9E6BIE2-F1
#
_cell.length_a   1.000
_cell.length_b   1.000
_cell.length_c   1.000
_cell.angle_alpha   90.00
_cell.angle_beta   90.00
_cell.angle_gamma   90.00
#
_symmetry.space_group_name_H-M   'P 1'
#
loop_
_entity.id
_entity.type
_entity.pdbx_description
1 polymer ?
#
loop_
_entity_poly.entity_id
_entity_poly.type
_entity_poly.pdbx_seq_one_letter_code
_entity_poly.pdbx_strand_id
1 'polypeptide(L)'
;MKISKWIFVVVIVLIVMTAFPGGANPINPAKKGPQGNLPGAAGRITTGPSQTSRYVSIRLKQSLETLVAGQNGSFELVASLVGPEKANGHQLQWDPNAQAPVVVWIATPVKSGIAFIDKLHPEKPVHHFLAKFSRPSNNFFQPLTTKVNYTIDPKTKTGKHELWMDILSDLTGPEGQKIQDMGIATVPFKVDTHLWTKLLMLLVVAVAVFLFIVEWVRVDVVAIVMMVMLPELNLLNAQDTFKGLSSNAVVAIIGVMIISYGLNRAGLVSRLIHPMLKMIGKSTRRLTIVFSSLIALISSIMQNTGAAVLFLPGIRLATSYRLKVPISRVLMPIGMAAILGGTITMIGTSPLILLNDILPPGMPRFGFLELAPIGLAITVGGIAFLSTVGMRMLAKLPASQEDVCDTGHSSSLLDVYPQITGPYEIEVPKNYQAGNKAQKLIDIRKKFLVNIVAAVKADSKCEIAPLPDISIRPGFVLCAYGPEDAIRQFIQDYGLILKEEPECFKNNLFNPSLAGIVEAVVAPRSHLVGQTIKEIRFRETFRINALALHQAGNTYYRELADRPLLPGDTVLIHGAWAQLHALQDLHQNLIIITPYEKEFHKPEKAKWALTWFLISLFLMVLSSFYFQKQPYNPIPLSICLMLGAVGMVISRVITINEAYHAVDWRTVFLLAGLIPLGMAVDQTGTAEWIAKGIVTGLGSLMSPLLLLIILACLSCAFTMVISNVGACTLLVPLGISIAHQIGIDPRIAAIVVGLGVSNSFMLPTHQVNALYMGPGGYRSKDYFKIGGCLSIIYIAILVAMTYFFYL
;
A
#
# COMPACT_ATOMS: atom_id res chain seq x y z
N MET A 1 -27.32 7.56 16.11
CA MET A 1 -25.91 7.35 16.57
C MET A 1 -24.84 7.56 15.47
N LYS A 2 -25.06 7.17 14.19
CA LYS A 2 -24.07 7.45 13.11
C LYS A 2 -23.95 8.94 12.73
N ILE A 3 -25.06 9.69 12.76
CA ILE A 3 -25.08 11.13 12.40
C ILE A 3 -24.33 11.99 13.43
N SER A 4 -24.40 11.67 14.73
CA SER A 4 -23.69 12.45 15.75
C SER A 4 -22.17 12.36 15.65
N LYS A 5 -21.64 11.22 15.16
CA LYS A 5 -20.18 11.05 14.93
C LYS A 5 -19.68 11.92 13.76
N TRP A 6 -20.45 12.03 12.68
CA TRP A 6 -20.13 12.92 11.57
C TRP A 6 -20.21 14.39 11.98
N ILE A 7 -21.24 14.78 12.73
CA ILE A 7 -21.35 16.13 13.28
C ILE A 7 -20.14 16.43 14.16
N PHE A 8 -19.69 15.50 14.99
CA PHE A 8 -18.51 15.69 15.84
C PHE A 8 -17.21 15.88 15.05
N VAL A 9 -16.98 15.11 13.98
CA VAL A 9 -15.80 15.29 13.12
C VAL A 9 -15.86 16.60 12.35
N VAL A 10 -17.02 16.95 11.80
CA VAL A 10 -17.25 18.24 11.13
C VAL A 10 -17.04 19.39 12.12
N VAL A 11 -17.51 19.26 13.36
CA VAL A 11 -17.32 20.25 14.42
C VAL A 11 -15.85 20.35 14.83
N ILE A 12 -15.10 19.25 14.96
CA ILE A 12 -13.64 19.33 15.21
C ILE A 12 -12.94 20.05 14.07
N VAL A 13 -13.26 19.68 12.82
CA VAL A 13 -12.69 20.30 11.63
C VAL A 13 -13.00 21.80 11.60
N LEU A 14 -14.26 22.18 11.81
CA LEU A 14 -14.68 23.57 11.91
C LEU A 14 -14.03 24.28 13.08
N ILE A 15 -13.93 23.68 14.27
CA ILE A 15 -13.23 24.26 15.43
C ILE A 15 -11.77 24.51 15.08
N VAL A 16 -11.07 23.57 14.44
CA VAL A 16 -9.68 23.76 14.02
C VAL A 16 -9.57 24.88 12.97
N MET A 17 -10.54 25.02 12.07
CA MET A 17 -10.56 26.13 11.10
C MET A 17 -10.93 27.49 11.74
N THR A 18 -11.87 27.52 12.69
CA THR A 18 -12.41 28.76 13.28
C THR A 18 -11.63 29.23 14.49
N ALA A 19 -11.00 28.33 15.25
CA ALA A 19 -10.13 28.68 16.38
C ALA A 19 -8.77 29.21 15.90
N PHE A 20 -8.41 28.94 14.64
CA PHE A 20 -7.15 29.35 14.03
C PHE A 20 -7.42 30.04 12.68
N PRO A 21 -8.13 31.19 12.66
CA PRO A 21 -8.30 31.93 11.42
C PRO A 21 -6.91 32.29 10.89
N GLY A 22 -6.69 32.09 9.59
CA GLY A 22 -5.47 32.47 8.87
C GLY A 22 -5.18 33.95 9.08
N GLY A 23 -4.51 34.25 10.18
CA GLY A 23 -4.25 35.60 10.65
C GLY A 23 -3.07 36.19 9.91
N ALA A 24 -3.33 36.67 8.69
CA ALA A 24 -2.65 37.86 8.21
C ALA A 24 -3.16 39.06 9.03
N ASN A 25 -2.72 39.18 10.28
CA ASN A 25 -2.76 40.46 10.97
C ASN A 25 -1.41 41.13 10.70
N PRO A 26 -1.37 42.27 9.97
CA PRO A 26 -0.15 43.05 9.85
C PRO A 26 0.21 43.55 11.25
N ILE A 27 1.19 42.91 11.88
CA ILE A 27 1.69 43.36 13.17
C ILE A 27 2.38 44.71 12.92
N ASN A 28 1.72 45.74 13.43
CA ASN A 28 2.17 47.13 13.56
C ASN A 28 3.69 47.21 13.91
N PRO A 29 4.50 48.07 13.26
CA PRO A 29 5.95 48.06 13.40
C PRO A 29 6.36 48.81 14.67
N ALA A 30 6.08 48.25 15.85
CA ALA A 30 6.59 48.78 17.10
C ALA A 30 6.44 47.77 18.24
N LYS A 31 7.42 46.89 18.42
CA LYS A 31 7.79 46.37 19.75
C LYS A 31 9.21 45.83 19.70
N LYS A 32 10.11 46.51 20.40
CA LYS A 32 11.51 46.13 20.61
C LYS A 32 11.57 44.70 21.17
N GLY A 33 12.22 43.79 20.45
CA GLY A 33 12.63 42.49 20.99
C GLY A 33 13.71 42.66 22.06
N PRO A 34 13.83 41.74 23.02
CA PRO A 34 14.75 41.85 24.14
C PRO A 34 16.21 41.75 23.67
N GLN A 35 17.05 42.65 24.18
CA GLN A 35 18.51 42.59 24.04
C GLN A 35 19.03 41.34 24.75
N GLY A 36 19.34 40.30 23.99
CA GLY A 36 20.11 39.14 24.45
C GLY A 36 21.58 39.34 24.15
N ASN A 37 22.43 39.16 25.16
CA ASN A 37 23.89 39.30 25.10
C ASN A 37 24.53 38.37 24.04
N LEU A 38 25.39 38.95 23.21
CA LEU A 38 26.18 38.30 22.16
C LEU A 38 27.54 37.79 22.70
N PRO A 39 28.01 36.59 22.32
CA PRO A 39 29.41 36.35 22.02
C PRO A 39 29.65 36.57 20.51
N GLY A 40 30.70 37.32 20.18
CA GLY A 40 31.02 37.74 18.83
C GLY A 40 31.53 36.62 17.91
N ALA A 41 30.86 36.45 16.76
CA ALA A 41 31.45 35.89 15.55
C ALA A 41 30.72 36.47 14.33
N ALA A 42 31.42 37.23 13.49
CA ALA A 42 30.87 37.75 12.23
C ALA A 42 30.79 36.61 11.19
N GLY A 43 29.64 36.45 10.53
CA GLY A 43 29.41 35.40 9.53
C GLY A 43 30.32 35.55 8.31
N ARG A 44 31.03 34.47 7.94
CA ARG A 44 31.99 34.45 6.83
C ARG A 44 31.24 34.18 5.52
N ILE A 45 31.33 35.09 4.55
CA ILE A 45 30.76 34.90 3.20
C ILE A 45 31.61 33.87 2.45
N THR A 46 30.96 32.85 1.87
CA THR A 46 31.64 31.82 1.07
C THR A 46 31.69 32.25 -0.39
N THR A 47 32.89 32.34 -0.94
CA THR A 47 33.09 32.65 -2.36
C THR A 47 33.30 31.36 -3.14
N GLY A 48 32.58 31.18 -4.25
CA GLY A 48 32.74 30.02 -5.13
C GLY A 48 34.14 29.92 -5.76
N PRO A 49 34.52 28.75 -6.29
CA PRO A 49 35.90 28.49 -6.72
C PRO A 49 36.35 29.25 -7.99
N SER A 50 35.50 29.98 -8.71
CA SER A 50 35.85 30.54 -10.02
C SER A 50 36.09 32.05 -10.11
N GLN A 51 35.51 32.92 -9.24
CA GLN A 51 35.71 34.38 -9.33
C GLN A 51 35.54 35.07 -7.95
N THR A 52 36.61 35.08 -7.15
CA THR A 52 36.67 35.87 -5.91
C THR A 52 37.17 37.28 -6.23
N SER A 53 36.49 38.31 -5.73
CA SER A 53 36.98 39.70 -5.81
C SER A 53 38.36 39.79 -5.17
N ARG A 54 39.30 40.42 -5.89
CA ARG A 54 40.73 40.37 -5.56
C ARG A 54 41.13 41.42 -4.53
N TYR A 55 40.38 42.53 -4.46
CA TYR A 55 40.74 43.71 -3.68
C TYR A 55 39.63 44.19 -2.73
N VAL A 56 38.41 43.67 -2.84
CA VAL A 56 37.28 44.02 -1.97
C VAL A 56 36.73 42.78 -1.27
N SER A 57 36.65 42.82 0.06
CA SER A 57 35.86 41.84 0.81
C SER A 57 34.56 42.45 1.28
N ILE A 58 33.46 41.76 1.00
CA ILE A 58 32.16 42.05 1.59
C ILE A 58 31.93 41.11 2.76
N ARG A 59 31.41 41.67 3.85
CA ARG A 59 31.01 40.91 5.04
C ARG A 59 29.64 41.39 5.50
N LEU A 60 28.87 40.47 6.08
CA LEU A 60 27.69 40.82 6.83
C LEU A 60 28.11 41.25 8.24
N LYS A 61 27.63 42.40 8.68
CA LYS A 61 27.89 42.88 10.04
C LYS A 61 27.25 41.97 11.10
N GLN A 62 26.16 41.30 10.74
CA GLN A 62 25.42 40.35 11.55
C GLN A 62 25.15 39.10 10.72
N SER A 63 25.40 37.92 11.30
CA SER A 63 25.16 36.64 10.61
C SER A 63 23.66 36.43 10.38
N LEU A 64 23.27 36.06 9.16
CA LEU A 64 21.92 35.63 8.80
C LEU A 64 21.73 34.16 9.18
N GLU A 65 21.79 33.83 10.47
CA GLU A 65 21.80 32.41 10.88
C GLU A 65 20.43 31.74 10.69
N THR A 66 19.37 32.29 11.27
CA THR A 66 18.02 31.75 11.14
C THR A 66 17.00 32.87 11.04
N LEU A 67 16.25 32.88 9.95
CA LEU A 67 15.19 33.81 9.66
C LEU A 67 13.82 33.14 9.81
N VAL A 68 12.79 33.90 10.15
CA VAL A 68 11.44 33.35 10.35
C VAL A 68 10.55 33.69 9.15
N ALA A 69 9.90 32.69 8.56
CA ALA A 69 8.94 32.89 7.48
C ALA A 69 7.81 33.86 7.90
N GLY A 70 7.47 34.82 7.03
CA GLY A 70 6.47 35.85 7.31
C GLY A 70 6.97 37.05 8.12
N GLN A 71 8.27 37.13 8.46
CA GLN A 71 8.85 38.29 9.15
C GLN A 71 9.63 39.21 8.21
N ASN A 72 9.61 40.50 8.53
CA ASN A 72 10.44 41.52 7.92
C ASN A 72 11.69 41.73 8.76
N GLY A 73 12.82 41.94 8.10
CA GLY A 73 14.09 42.19 8.75
C GLY A 73 14.99 43.10 7.94
N SER A 74 16.20 43.33 8.46
CA SER A 74 17.22 44.08 7.75
C SER A 74 18.60 43.56 8.13
N PHE A 75 19.50 43.50 7.16
CA PHE A 75 20.92 43.20 7.40
C PHE A 75 21.81 44.33 6.87
N GLU A 76 22.99 44.47 7.46
CA GLU A 76 23.99 45.46 7.05
C GLU A 76 25.14 44.76 6.34
N LEU A 77 25.45 45.22 5.12
CA LEU A 77 26.62 44.82 4.36
C LEU A 77 27.75 45.80 4.63
N VAL A 78 28.96 45.26 4.83
CA VAL A 78 30.18 46.01 5.07
C VAL A 78 31.18 45.65 3.97
N ALA A 79 31.61 46.63 3.19
CA ALA A 79 32.65 46.47 2.17
C ALA A 79 33.97 47.04 2.70
N SER A 80 35.03 46.23 2.71
CA SER A 80 36.38 46.62 3.14
C SER A 80 37.41 46.23 2.09
N LEU A 81 38.45 47.05 1.94
CA LEU A 81 39.56 46.78 1.04
C LEU A 81 40.45 45.66 1.62
N VAL A 82 40.89 44.73 0.78
CA VAL A 82 41.78 43.61 1.15
C VAL A 82 42.98 43.62 0.22
N GLY A 83 44.17 43.80 0.76
CA GLY A 83 45.43 43.84 0.01
C GLY A 83 46.63 43.69 0.95
N PRO A 84 47.82 43.35 0.43
CA PRO A 84 48.99 43.16 1.28
C PRO A 84 49.36 44.47 1.98
N GLU A 85 49.30 44.50 3.31
CA GLU A 85 50.11 45.43 4.07
C GLU A 85 51.58 45.04 3.88
N LYS A 86 52.33 45.77 3.05
CA LYS A 86 53.60 46.41 3.46
C LYS A 86 54.43 47.04 2.33
N ALA A 87 55.17 48.06 2.78
CA ALA A 87 56.30 48.79 2.20
C ALA A 87 55.97 49.81 1.09
N ASN A 88 56.22 51.10 1.39
CA ASN A 88 56.16 52.28 0.51
C ASN A 88 54.82 53.05 0.39
N GLY A 89 54.00 53.07 1.44
CA GLY A 89 53.10 54.21 1.72
C GLY A 89 51.98 54.53 0.72
N HIS A 90 51.71 53.70 -0.28
CA HIS A 90 50.64 53.94 -1.26
C HIS A 90 49.59 52.81 -1.15
N GLN A 91 48.46 53.11 -0.51
CA GLN A 91 47.34 52.19 -0.30
C GLN A 91 46.30 52.31 -1.43
N LEU A 92 45.68 51.19 -1.81
CA LEU A 92 44.46 51.18 -2.64
C LEU A 92 43.36 51.98 -1.94
N GLN A 93 42.65 52.82 -2.70
CA GLN A 93 41.56 53.66 -2.19
C GLN A 93 40.30 53.55 -3.07
N TRP A 94 39.14 53.79 -2.47
CA TRP A 94 37.87 53.92 -3.21
C TRP A 94 37.97 55.06 -4.24
N ASP A 95 37.46 54.89 -5.48
CA ASP A 95 37.54 55.95 -6.51
C ASP A 95 36.90 57.26 -6.01
N PRO A 96 37.67 58.35 -5.85
CA PRO A 96 37.18 59.62 -5.32
C PRO A 96 36.19 60.33 -6.27
N ASN A 97 36.09 59.90 -7.54
CA ASN A 97 35.16 60.45 -8.52
C ASN A 97 33.85 59.65 -8.63
N ALA A 98 33.77 58.46 -8.02
CA ALA A 98 32.56 57.65 -8.02
C ALA A 98 31.60 58.05 -6.88
N GLN A 99 30.33 58.31 -7.20
CA GLN A 99 29.29 58.55 -6.17
C GLN A 99 28.95 57.28 -5.38
N ALA A 100 29.09 56.11 -6.01
CA ALA A 100 28.92 54.79 -5.42
C ALA A 100 30.12 53.90 -5.80
N PRO A 101 31.23 53.95 -5.05
CA PRO A 101 32.47 53.23 -5.39
C PRO A 101 32.33 51.70 -5.28
N VAL A 102 31.28 51.22 -4.61
CA VAL A 102 30.90 49.80 -4.57
C VAL A 102 29.42 49.66 -4.87
N VAL A 103 29.11 48.72 -5.73
CA VAL A 103 27.76 48.32 -6.09
C VAL A 103 27.65 46.81 -5.95
N VAL A 104 26.62 46.36 -5.24
CA VAL A 104 26.34 44.93 -5.07
C VAL A 104 24.97 44.64 -5.64
N TRP A 105 24.92 43.76 -6.63
CA TRP A 105 23.67 43.23 -7.14
C TRP A 105 23.32 41.98 -6.36
N ILE A 106 22.23 42.06 -5.61
CA ILE A 106 21.74 40.97 -4.78
C ILE A 106 20.58 40.30 -5.52
N ALA A 107 20.70 39.00 -5.74
CA ALA A 107 19.66 38.21 -6.36
C ALA A 107 19.33 36.98 -5.52
N THR A 108 18.05 36.66 -5.48
CA THR A 108 17.57 35.46 -4.79
C THR A 108 16.60 34.71 -5.70
N PRO A 109 16.72 33.39 -5.84
CA PRO A 109 15.71 32.61 -6.57
C PRO A 109 14.34 32.84 -5.94
N VAL A 110 13.28 32.97 -6.74
CA VAL A 110 11.90 33.13 -6.23
C VAL A 110 11.53 32.04 -5.20
N LYS A 111 12.10 30.84 -5.34
CA LYS A 111 11.92 29.70 -4.44
C LYS A 111 12.54 29.88 -3.05
N SER A 112 13.47 30.82 -2.86
CA SER A 112 14.04 31.11 -1.54
C SER A 112 13.09 31.87 -0.63
N GLY A 113 12.02 32.44 -1.21
CA GLY A 113 10.95 33.13 -0.50
C GLY A 113 11.35 34.45 0.16
N ILE A 114 12.62 34.85 0.08
CA ILE A 114 13.08 36.15 0.51
C ILE A 114 12.89 37.16 -0.64
N ALA A 115 12.37 38.33 -0.32
CA ALA A 115 12.26 39.45 -1.23
C ALA A 115 12.75 40.72 -0.54
N PHE A 116 13.33 41.63 -1.31
CA PHE A 116 13.91 42.86 -0.81
C PHE A 116 12.91 44.01 -0.92
N ILE A 117 12.91 44.87 0.09
CA ILE A 117 12.02 46.01 0.16
C ILE A 117 12.80 47.25 -0.25
N ASP A 118 12.43 47.85 -1.39
CA ASP A 118 13.01 49.11 -1.84
C ASP A 118 12.39 50.29 -1.06
N LYS A 119 13.19 51.31 -0.77
CA LYS A 119 12.75 52.54 -0.10
C LYS A 119 11.74 53.33 -0.93
N LEU A 120 11.81 53.24 -2.26
CA LEU A 120 10.93 53.97 -3.17
C LEU A 120 9.58 53.26 -3.39
N HIS A 121 9.55 51.93 -3.29
CA HIS A 121 8.35 51.12 -3.51
C HIS A 121 8.22 50.02 -2.45
N PRO A 122 7.86 50.37 -1.19
CA PRO A 122 7.74 49.39 -0.11
C PRO A 122 6.69 48.30 -0.39
N GLU A 123 5.66 48.67 -1.17
CA GLU A 123 4.51 47.85 -1.53
C GLU A 123 4.85 46.70 -2.51
N LYS A 124 6.03 46.74 -3.16
CA LYS A 124 6.44 45.79 -4.21
C LYS A 124 7.79 45.17 -3.88
N PRO A 125 7.81 44.09 -3.08
CA PRO A 125 9.03 43.33 -2.81
C PRO A 125 9.64 42.80 -4.11
N VAL A 126 10.96 42.95 -4.27
CA VAL A 126 11.70 42.52 -5.47
C VAL A 126 12.72 41.44 -5.13
N HIS A 127 12.91 40.48 -6.02
CA HIS A 127 13.93 39.42 -5.83
C HIS A 127 15.33 39.82 -6.31
N HIS A 128 15.44 41.01 -6.90
CA HIS A 128 16.68 41.62 -7.35
C HIS A 128 16.80 43.00 -6.70
N PHE A 129 17.91 43.24 -6.01
CA PHE A 129 18.14 44.48 -5.29
C PHE A 129 19.54 45.02 -5.55
N LEU A 130 19.63 46.29 -5.94
CA LEU A 130 20.89 46.98 -6.17
C LEU A 130 21.29 47.76 -4.91
N ALA A 131 22.24 47.22 -4.15
CA ALA A 131 22.78 47.89 -2.97
C ALA A 131 23.93 48.81 -3.39
N LYS A 132 23.70 50.13 -3.33
CA LYS A 132 24.74 51.15 -3.56
C LYS A 132 25.36 51.57 -2.24
N PHE A 133 26.69 51.61 -2.18
CA PHE A 133 27.42 52.08 -1.01
C PHE A 133 27.71 53.57 -1.17
N SER A 134 27.28 54.38 -0.20
CA SER A 134 27.47 55.83 -0.25
C SER A 134 28.92 56.23 0.05
N ARG A 135 29.40 57.26 -0.66
CA ARG A 135 30.74 57.83 -0.51
C ARG A 135 31.02 58.29 0.93
N PRO A 136 32.20 57.97 1.50
CA PRO A 136 32.62 58.51 2.79
C PRO A 136 33.11 59.96 2.63
N SER A 137 32.69 60.85 3.53
CA SER A 137 32.92 62.30 3.41
C SER A 137 34.37 62.73 3.68
N ASN A 138 35.12 61.98 4.50
CA ASN A 138 36.44 62.40 5.01
C ASN A 138 37.53 61.30 5.03
N ASN A 139 37.23 60.03 4.73
CA ASN A 139 38.21 58.95 4.86
C ASN A 139 38.02 57.85 3.80
N PHE A 140 38.93 57.79 2.83
CA PHE A 140 38.88 56.89 1.66
C PHE A 140 39.31 55.44 1.95
N PHE A 141 39.71 55.16 3.19
CA PHE A 141 40.12 53.81 3.64
C PHE A 141 39.09 53.18 4.60
N GLN A 142 38.02 53.91 4.96
CA GLN A 142 37.00 53.36 5.85
C GLN A 142 36.13 52.30 5.15
N PRO A 143 35.68 51.28 5.90
CA PRO A 143 34.73 50.31 5.37
C PRO A 143 33.39 50.99 5.10
N LEU A 144 32.82 50.71 3.94
CA LEU A 144 31.52 51.26 3.55
C LEU A 144 30.42 50.36 4.08
N THR A 145 29.31 50.95 4.53
CA THR A 145 28.16 50.19 5.03
C THR A 145 26.88 50.55 4.30
N THR A 146 26.04 49.55 4.03
CA THR A 146 24.72 49.76 3.47
C THR A 146 23.72 48.80 4.10
N LYS A 147 22.48 49.26 4.29
CA LYS A 147 21.41 48.50 4.95
C LYS A 147 20.42 48.01 3.90
N VAL A 148 20.16 46.71 3.91
CA VAL A 148 19.21 46.05 3.00
C VAL A 148 18.04 45.54 3.83
N ASN A 149 16.83 45.98 3.47
CA ASN A 149 15.59 45.52 4.10
C ASN A 149 15.03 44.35 3.30
N TYR A 150 14.49 43.34 3.99
CA TYR A 150 13.90 42.16 3.37
C TYR A 150 12.59 41.75 4.07
N THR A 151 11.76 41.03 3.33
CA THR A 151 10.58 40.31 3.79
C THR A 151 10.72 38.85 3.38
N ILE A 152 10.18 37.95 4.18
CA ILE A 152 10.12 36.51 3.86
C ILE A 152 8.68 36.13 3.65
N ASP A 153 8.37 35.53 2.50
CA ASP A 153 7.04 35.01 2.21
C ASP A 153 6.63 34.01 3.32
N PRO A 154 5.45 34.16 3.94
CA PRO A 154 4.94 33.20 4.92
C PRO A 154 4.92 31.75 4.43
N LYS A 155 4.86 31.53 3.11
CA LYS A 155 4.81 30.21 2.45
C LYS A 155 6.20 29.65 2.13
N THR A 156 7.26 30.31 2.56
CA THR A 156 8.64 29.85 2.35
C THR A 156 8.89 28.54 3.07
N LYS A 157 9.48 27.56 2.38
CA LYS A 157 9.83 26.26 2.98
C LYS A 157 10.95 26.42 4.00
N THR A 158 10.83 25.76 5.15
CA THR A 158 11.92 25.64 6.14
C THR A 158 13.13 24.97 5.48
N GLY A 159 14.33 25.46 5.75
CA GLY A 159 15.55 24.87 5.22
C GLY A 159 16.68 25.86 4.97
N LYS A 160 17.76 25.36 4.37
CA LYS A 160 18.89 26.20 3.93
C LYS A 160 18.56 26.82 2.57
N HIS A 161 18.82 28.10 2.47
CA HIS A 161 18.64 28.91 1.27
C HIS A 161 19.92 29.68 1.02
N GLU A 162 20.09 30.15 -0.21
CA GLU A 162 21.28 30.89 -0.61
C GLU A 162 20.89 32.19 -1.30
N LEU A 163 21.66 33.23 -1.00
CA LEU A 163 21.54 34.54 -1.59
C LEU A 163 22.79 34.80 -2.42
N TRP A 164 22.58 35.21 -3.67
CA TRP A 164 23.63 35.42 -4.65
C TRP A 164 23.96 36.91 -4.71
N MET A 165 25.24 37.24 -4.69
CA MET A 165 25.73 38.61 -4.72
C MET A 165 26.77 38.74 -5.82
N ASP A 166 26.50 39.60 -6.80
CA ASP A 166 27.49 40.06 -7.77
C ASP A 166 28.07 41.39 -7.28
N ILE A 167 29.39 41.43 -7.13
CA ILE A 167 30.14 42.54 -6.56
C ILE A 167 30.84 43.26 -7.71
N LEU A 168 30.60 44.57 -7.80
CA LEU A 168 31.29 45.47 -8.71
C LEU A 168 31.87 46.63 -7.90
N SER A 169 33.17 46.87 -8.02
CA SER A 169 33.83 47.96 -7.32
C SER A 169 34.82 48.70 -8.21
N ASP A 170 34.79 50.03 -8.10
CA ASP A 170 35.69 50.94 -8.79
C ASP A 170 36.73 51.46 -7.79
N LEU A 171 37.98 51.09 -8.02
CA LEU A 171 39.12 51.39 -7.16
C LEU A 171 40.11 52.28 -7.90
N THR A 172 40.89 53.06 -7.15
CA THR A 172 42.05 53.80 -7.68
C THR A 172 43.32 53.21 -7.10
N GLY A 173 44.22 52.78 -8.01
CA GLY A 173 45.53 52.27 -7.69
C GLY A 173 46.51 53.36 -7.24
N PRO A 174 47.68 52.96 -6.73
CA PRO A 174 48.68 53.86 -6.15
C PRO A 174 49.25 54.91 -7.13
N GLU A 175 49.16 54.67 -8.45
CA GLU A 175 49.61 55.57 -9.52
C GLU A 175 48.44 56.35 -10.18
N GLY A 176 47.24 56.33 -9.59
CA GLY A 176 46.05 56.97 -10.17
C GLY A 176 45.32 56.15 -11.24
N GLN A 177 45.74 54.90 -11.46
CA GLN A 177 45.08 53.98 -12.39
C GLN A 177 43.70 53.55 -11.87
N LYS A 178 42.68 53.55 -12.72
CA LYS A 178 41.37 52.96 -12.39
C LYS A 178 41.42 51.44 -12.47
N ILE A 179 41.02 50.77 -11.40
CA ILE A 179 40.96 49.32 -11.28
C ILE A 179 39.51 48.95 -11.04
N GLN A 180 38.94 48.13 -11.92
CA GLN A 180 37.62 47.56 -11.74
C GLN A 180 37.77 46.13 -11.20
N ASP A 181 37.18 45.87 -10.05
CA ASP A 181 37.21 44.56 -9.41
C ASP A 181 35.80 43.96 -9.38
N MET A 182 35.73 42.67 -9.70
CA MET A 182 34.49 41.91 -9.83
C MET A 182 34.59 40.61 -9.05
N GLY A 183 33.50 40.21 -8.39
CA GLY A 183 33.45 38.94 -7.69
C GLY A 183 32.03 38.45 -7.49
N ILE A 184 31.89 37.13 -7.33
CA ILE A 184 30.61 36.48 -7.03
C ILE A 184 30.70 35.88 -5.64
N ALA A 185 29.69 36.13 -4.82
CA ALA A 185 29.62 35.61 -3.48
C ALA A 185 28.24 35.01 -3.18
N THR A 186 28.23 33.92 -2.42
CA THR A 186 26.98 33.30 -1.95
C THR A 186 26.92 33.35 -0.43
N VAL A 187 25.77 33.76 0.07
CA VAL A 187 25.49 33.81 1.50
C VAL A 187 24.42 32.76 1.82
N PRO A 188 24.79 31.67 2.50
CA PRO A 188 23.81 30.72 3.00
C PRO A 188 23.07 31.33 4.20
N PHE A 189 21.76 31.10 4.27
CA PHE A 189 20.93 31.44 5.42
C PHE A 189 19.90 30.32 5.65
N LYS A 190 19.41 30.19 6.89
CA LYS A 190 18.34 29.23 7.20
C LYS A 190 17.02 29.96 7.38
N VAL A 191 15.94 29.43 6.82
CA VAL A 191 14.56 29.86 7.13
C VAL A 191 13.93 28.81 8.02
N ASP A 192 13.26 29.24 9.08
CA ASP A 192 12.46 28.42 9.99
C ASP A 192 11.04 28.99 10.12
N THR A 193 10.09 28.19 10.55
CA THR A 193 8.70 28.65 10.79
C THR A 193 8.51 29.09 12.23
N HIS A 194 7.46 29.90 12.42
CA HIS A 194 7.03 30.31 13.75
C HIS A 194 6.68 29.09 14.62
N LEU A 195 6.97 29.16 15.92
CA LEU A 195 6.65 28.08 16.88
C LEU A 195 5.16 27.73 16.87
N TRP A 196 4.30 28.72 16.61
CA TRP A 196 2.87 28.52 16.43
C TRP A 196 2.53 27.56 15.27
N THR A 197 3.20 27.71 14.12
CA THR A 197 2.99 26.84 12.96
C THR A 197 3.35 25.38 13.29
N LYS A 198 4.42 25.18 14.06
CA LYS A 198 4.85 23.84 14.52
C LYS A 198 3.83 23.22 15.49
N LEU A 199 3.32 24.02 16.44
CA LEU A 199 2.26 23.56 17.36
C LEU A 199 0.96 23.24 16.63
N LEU A 200 0.56 24.05 15.66
CA LEU A 200 -0.62 23.81 14.83
C LEU A 200 -0.45 22.53 14.01
N MET A 201 0.71 22.30 13.42
CA MET A 201 1.02 21.05 12.73
C MET A 201 0.95 19.82 13.64
N LEU A 202 1.50 19.91 14.85
CA LEU A 202 1.41 18.83 15.84
C LEU A 202 -0.04 18.54 16.22
N LEU A 203 -0.86 19.57 16.39
CA LEU A 203 -2.29 19.41 16.64
C LEU A 203 -2.98 18.70 15.48
N VAL A 204 -2.72 19.12 14.23
CA VAL A 204 -3.29 18.48 13.03
C VAL A 204 -2.88 17.00 12.94
N VAL A 205 -1.60 16.69 13.17
CA VAL A 205 -1.10 15.31 13.19
C VAL A 205 -1.76 14.52 14.33
N ALA A 206 -1.89 15.09 15.53
CA ALA A 206 -2.52 14.44 16.67
C ALA A 206 -4.01 14.14 16.40
N VAL A 207 -4.73 15.07 15.76
CA VAL A 207 -6.13 14.88 15.33
C VAL A 207 -6.23 13.80 14.26
N ALA A 208 -5.33 13.81 13.26
CA ALA A 208 -5.30 12.78 12.21
C ALA A 208 -5.04 11.38 12.81
N VAL A 209 -4.04 11.28 13.69
CA VAL A 209 -3.72 10.06 14.44
C VAL A 209 -4.95 9.63 15.23
N PHE A 210 -5.53 10.49 16.06
CA PHE A 210 -6.73 10.19 16.85
C PHE A 210 -7.88 9.65 15.99
N LEU A 211 -8.16 10.27 14.85
CA LEU A 211 -9.19 9.81 13.92
C LEU A 211 -8.87 8.43 13.32
N PHE A 212 -7.59 8.11 13.09
CA PHE A 212 -7.17 6.77 12.68
C PHE A 212 -7.37 5.73 13.80
N ILE A 213 -7.00 6.03 15.05
CA ILE A 213 -7.17 5.10 16.19
C ILE A 213 -8.64 4.78 16.42
N VAL A 214 -9.46 5.82 16.39
CA VAL A 214 -10.86 5.77 16.82
C VAL A 214 -11.77 5.19 15.73
N GLU A 215 -11.30 5.18 14.48
CA GLU A 215 -11.99 4.63 13.31
C GLU A 215 -13.45 5.10 13.14
N TRP A 216 -13.81 6.26 13.69
CA TRP A 216 -15.17 6.81 13.53
C TRP A 216 -15.49 7.16 12.08
N VAL A 217 -14.44 7.55 11.36
CA VAL A 217 -14.45 7.87 9.94
C VAL A 217 -13.40 6.97 9.28
N ARG A 218 -13.69 6.54 8.06
CA ARG A 218 -12.79 5.68 7.31
C ARG A 218 -11.46 6.41 7.05
N VAL A 219 -10.36 5.66 7.07
CA VAL A 219 -8.99 6.21 6.96
C VAL A 219 -8.74 6.97 5.66
N ASP A 220 -9.35 6.56 4.55
CA ASP A 220 -9.28 7.22 3.25
C ASP A 220 -9.96 8.59 3.27
N VAL A 221 -11.09 8.71 3.98
CA VAL A 221 -11.77 10.00 4.18
C VAL A 221 -10.94 10.93 5.05
N VAL A 222 -10.29 10.43 6.11
CA VAL A 222 -9.38 11.26 6.93
C VAL A 222 -8.25 11.83 6.07
N ALA A 223 -7.67 11.04 5.16
CA ALA A 223 -6.63 11.51 4.24
C ALA A 223 -7.14 12.61 3.30
N ILE A 224 -8.37 12.50 2.79
CA ILE A 224 -9.01 13.55 1.97
C ILE A 224 -9.26 14.82 2.80
N VAL A 225 -9.72 14.68 4.06
CA VAL A 225 -9.88 15.83 4.96
C VAL A 225 -8.55 16.54 5.19
N MET A 226 -7.45 15.80 5.41
CA MET A 226 -6.11 16.40 5.54
C MET A 226 -5.69 17.12 4.26
N MET A 227 -5.96 16.54 3.09
CA MET A 227 -5.71 17.19 1.80
C MET A 227 -6.43 18.54 1.71
N VAL A 228 -7.67 18.67 2.20
CA VAL A 228 -8.39 19.96 2.19
C VAL A 228 -7.92 20.90 3.30
N MET A 229 -7.62 20.39 4.50
CA MET A 229 -7.31 21.21 5.67
C MET A 229 -5.93 21.85 5.64
N LEU A 230 -4.91 21.13 5.16
CA LEU A 230 -3.53 21.63 5.16
C LEU A 230 -3.34 22.97 4.42
N PRO A 231 -3.91 23.17 3.20
CA PRO A 231 -3.80 24.45 2.52
C PRO A 231 -4.62 25.57 3.17
N GLU A 232 -5.80 25.26 3.69
CA GLU A 232 -6.66 26.25 4.38
C GLU A 232 -6.00 26.77 5.67
N LEU A 233 -5.25 25.91 6.37
CA LEU A 233 -4.48 26.29 7.55
C LEU A 233 -3.13 26.97 7.21
N ASN A 234 -2.84 27.22 5.93
CA ASN A 234 -1.54 27.72 5.43
C ASN A 234 -0.34 26.87 5.85
N LEU A 235 -0.55 25.56 6.09
CA LEU A 235 0.50 24.61 6.45
C LEU A 235 1.17 23.98 5.24
N LEU A 236 0.48 23.98 4.10
CA LEU A 236 0.97 23.49 2.81
C LEU A 236 0.43 24.36 1.66
N ASN A 237 1.18 24.51 0.58
CA ASN A 237 0.66 25.21 -0.61
C ASN A 237 -0.46 24.38 -1.28
N ALA A 238 -1.49 25.04 -1.81
CA ALA A 238 -2.60 24.39 -2.53
C ALA A 238 -2.10 23.58 -3.75
N GLN A 239 -1.04 24.04 -4.42
CA GLN A 239 -0.41 23.28 -5.51
C GLN A 239 0.29 22.01 -5.02
N ASP A 240 0.91 22.06 -3.84
CA ASP A 240 1.62 20.91 -3.24
C ASP A 240 0.64 19.87 -2.67
N THR A 241 -0.58 20.30 -2.34
CA THR A 241 -1.65 19.47 -1.79
C THR A 241 -2.10 18.37 -2.74
N PHE A 242 -2.24 18.65 -4.03
CA PHE A 242 -2.70 17.66 -5.00
C PHE A 242 -1.57 16.83 -5.63
N LYS A 243 -0.30 17.12 -5.30
CA LYS A 243 0.85 16.35 -5.82
C LYS A 243 0.81 14.87 -5.43
N GLY A 244 0.14 14.54 -4.33
CA GLY A 244 -0.08 13.15 -3.93
C GLY A 244 -0.91 12.36 -4.96
N LEU A 245 -1.84 12.98 -5.68
CA LEU A 245 -2.65 12.28 -6.71
C LEU A 245 -1.83 11.91 -7.95
N SER A 246 -0.80 12.70 -8.28
CA SER A 246 0.11 12.46 -9.40
C SER A 246 1.41 11.78 -8.98
N SER A 247 1.45 11.17 -7.79
CA SER A 247 2.67 10.58 -7.23
C SER A 247 3.02 9.25 -7.91
N ASN A 248 4.30 8.87 -7.91
CA ASN A 248 4.72 7.60 -8.49
C ASN A 248 4.14 6.41 -7.73
N ALA A 249 4.05 6.49 -6.41
CA ALA A 249 3.48 5.46 -5.55
C ALA A 249 2.01 5.20 -5.86
N VAL A 250 1.20 6.25 -6.04
CA VAL A 250 -0.23 6.11 -6.36
C VAL A 250 -0.42 5.44 -7.71
N VAL A 251 0.30 5.88 -8.74
CA VAL A 251 0.24 5.29 -10.09
C VAL A 251 0.76 3.84 -10.09
N ALA A 252 1.83 3.56 -9.34
CA ALA A 252 2.37 2.21 -9.19
C ALA A 252 1.36 1.27 -8.53
N ILE A 253 0.65 1.71 -7.48
CA ILE A 253 -0.36 0.89 -6.81
C ILE A 253 -1.55 0.57 -7.72
N ILE A 254 -2.01 1.55 -8.51
CA ILE A 254 -3.03 1.30 -9.55
C ILE A 254 -2.54 0.21 -10.52
N GLY A 255 -1.31 0.34 -11.02
CA GLY A 255 -0.72 -0.66 -11.93
C GLY A 255 -0.61 -2.05 -11.30
N VAL A 256 -0.14 -2.14 -10.04
CA VAL A 256 -0.04 -3.40 -9.29
C VAL A 256 -1.40 -4.04 -9.06
N MET A 257 -2.44 -3.27 -8.71
CA MET A 257 -3.78 -3.80 -8.50
C MET A 257 -4.36 -4.38 -9.79
N ILE A 258 -4.21 -3.67 -10.91
CA ILE A 258 -4.65 -4.14 -12.23
C ILE A 258 -3.90 -5.42 -12.63
N ILE A 259 -2.57 -5.43 -12.46
CA ILE A 259 -1.74 -6.60 -12.75
C ILE A 259 -2.13 -7.79 -11.88
N SER A 260 -2.27 -7.57 -10.56
CA SER A 260 -2.64 -8.61 -9.59
C SER A 260 -4.01 -9.21 -9.93
N TYR A 261 -4.98 -8.36 -10.26
CA TYR A 261 -6.30 -8.80 -10.70
C TYR A 261 -6.24 -9.57 -12.02
N GLY A 262 -5.45 -9.12 -13.00
CA GLY A 262 -5.30 -9.83 -14.27
C GLY A 262 -4.59 -11.19 -14.15
N LEU A 263 -3.58 -11.30 -13.26
CA LEU A 263 -2.94 -12.58 -12.93
C LEU A 263 -3.92 -13.55 -12.26
N ASN A 264 -4.75 -13.05 -11.34
CA ASN A 264 -5.80 -13.82 -10.70
C ASN A 264 -6.84 -14.29 -11.75
N ARG A 265 -7.37 -13.36 -12.55
CA ARG A 265 -8.34 -13.62 -13.63
C ARG A 265 -7.84 -14.64 -14.66
N ALA A 266 -6.53 -14.67 -14.92
CA ALA A 266 -5.94 -15.63 -15.84
C ALA A 266 -5.75 -17.04 -15.24
N GLY A 267 -6.03 -17.24 -13.95
CA GLY A 267 -5.89 -18.52 -13.25
C GLY A 267 -4.44 -18.98 -13.11
N LEU A 268 -3.47 -18.05 -13.12
CA LEU A 268 -2.05 -18.42 -13.05
C LEU A 268 -1.71 -18.98 -11.66
N VAL A 269 -2.32 -18.44 -10.61
CA VAL A 269 -2.07 -18.83 -9.23
C VAL A 269 -2.67 -20.21 -8.92
N SER A 270 -3.87 -20.53 -9.43
CA SER A 270 -4.48 -21.87 -9.27
C SER A 270 -3.68 -22.98 -9.96
N ARG A 271 -2.99 -22.67 -11.07
CA ARG A 271 -2.03 -23.58 -11.73
C ARG A 271 -0.79 -23.87 -10.90
N LEU A 272 -0.35 -22.94 -10.05
CA LEU A 272 0.80 -23.14 -9.16
C LEU A 272 0.45 -24.07 -7.99
N ILE A 273 -0.83 -24.15 -7.59
CA ILE A 273 -1.30 -24.96 -6.46
C ILE A 273 -1.35 -26.47 -6.80
N HIS A 274 -1.72 -26.85 -8.02
CA HIS A 274 -1.84 -28.25 -8.44
C HIS A 274 -0.55 -29.10 -8.36
N PRO A 275 0.60 -28.65 -8.89
CA PRO A 275 1.86 -29.39 -8.74
C PRO A 275 2.32 -29.44 -7.28
N MET A 276 1.99 -28.42 -6.48
CA MET A 276 2.35 -28.37 -5.05
C MET A 276 1.65 -29.48 -4.25
N LEU A 277 0.39 -29.78 -4.55
CA LEU A 277 -0.35 -30.89 -3.93
C LEU A 277 0.32 -32.26 -4.13
N LYS A 278 1.20 -32.42 -5.11
CA LYS A 278 2.01 -33.64 -5.30
C LYS A 278 3.29 -33.63 -4.46
N MET A 279 3.84 -32.45 -4.17
CA MET A 279 5.07 -32.27 -3.37
C MET A 279 4.79 -32.31 -1.86
N ILE A 280 3.53 -32.09 -1.48
CA ILE A 280 3.03 -32.17 -0.11
C ILE A 280 2.87 -33.65 0.27
N GLY A 281 3.81 -34.16 1.07
CA GLY A 281 3.69 -35.47 1.71
C GLY A 281 2.74 -35.46 2.92
N LYS A 282 2.82 -36.48 3.78
CA LYS A 282 1.98 -36.65 4.98
C LYS A 282 2.33 -35.74 6.19
N SER A 283 3.09 -34.66 6.01
CA SER A 283 3.61 -33.84 7.12
C SER A 283 3.07 -32.41 7.13
N THR A 284 2.43 -32.00 8.23
CA THR A 284 1.93 -30.64 8.48
C THR A 284 3.03 -29.58 8.44
N ARG A 285 4.26 -29.93 8.88
CA ARG A 285 5.40 -29.02 8.84
C ARG A 285 5.86 -28.74 7.42
N ARG A 286 5.92 -29.79 6.60
CA ARG A 286 6.27 -29.68 5.18
C ARG A 286 5.22 -28.88 4.42
N LEU A 287 3.93 -29.11 4.70
CA LEU A 287 2.82 -28.32 4.17
C LEU A 287 3.03 -26.83 4.47
N THR A 288 3.23 -26.49 5.74
CA THR A 288 3.39 -25.10 6.18
C THR A 288 4.59 -24.45 5.50
N ILE A 289 5.74 -25.10 5.46
CA ILE A 289 6.94 -24.55 4.81
C ILE A 289 6.69 -24.32 3.31
N VAL A 290 6.14 -25.30 2.59
CA VAL A 290 5.92 -25.20 1.15
C VAL A 290 4.92 -24.09 0.82
N PHE A 291 3.78 -24.04 1.53
CA PHE A 291 2.78 -23.00 1.32
C PHE A 291 3.27 -21.62 1.76
N SER A 292 3.93 -21.50 2.92
CA SER A 292 4.50 -20.24 3.41
C SER A 292 5.58 -19.69 2.47
N SER A 293 6.47 -20.54 1.95
CA SER A 293 7.50 -20.09 1.00
C SER A 293 6.91 -19.67 -0.34
N LEU A 294 5.91 -20.41 -0.85
CA LEU A 294 5.28 -20.09 -2.13
C LEU A 294 4.43 -18.82 -2.04
N ILE A 295 3.63 -18.69 -0.98
CA ILE A 295 2.82 -17.48 -0.77
C ILE A 295 3.71 -16.27 -0.53
N ALA A 296 4.81 -16.41 0.23
CA ALA A 296 5.77 -15.32 0.44
C ALA A 296 6.42 -14.88 -0.88
N LEU A 297 6.81 -15.83 -1.73
CA LEU A 297 7.36 -15.53 -3.06
C LEU A 297 6.36 -14.77 -3.93
N ILE A 298 5.10 -15.21 -3.96
CA ILE A 298 4.05 -14.55 -4.75
C ILE A 298 3.73 -13.16 -4.17
N SER A 299 3.63 -13.06 -2.84
CA SER A 299 3.40 -11.81 -2.11
C SER A 299 4.56 -10.81 -2.26
N SER A 300 5.76 -11.28 -2.61
CA SER A 300 6.87 -10.37 -2.89
C SER A 300 6.64 -9.52 -4.14
N ILE A 301 5.76 -9.92 -5.06
CA ILE A 301 5.50 -9.20 -6.32
C ILE A 301 4.02 -8.81 -6.47
N MET A 302 3.14 -9.37 -5.64
CA MET A 302 1.70 -9.18 -5.68
C MET A 302 1.18 -8.67 -4.34
N GLN A 303 0.03 -8.00 -4.32
CA GLN A 303 -0.55 -7.49 -3.07
C GLN A 303 -0.87 -8.63 -2.09
N ASN A 304 -0.42 -8.47 -0.84
CA ASN A 304 -0.55 -9.46 0.24
C ASN A 304 -1.95 -10.09 0.36
N THR A 305 -3.00 -9.27 0.29
CA THR A 305 -4.40 -9.73 0.43
C THR A 305 -4.85 -10.62 -0.73
N GLY A 306 -4.47 -10.25 -1.97
CA GLY A 306 -4.80 -11.05 -3.14
C GLY A 306 -4.13 -12.42 -3.07
N ALA A 307 -2.86 -12.48 -2.67
CA ALA A 307 -2.15 -13.74 -2.47
C ALA A 307 -2.82 -14.62 -1.39
N ALA A 308 -3.27 -14.05 -0.27
CA ALA A 308 -3.93 -14.81 0.78
C ALA A 308 -5.27 -15.44 0.34
N VAL A 309 -6.15 -14.65 -0.30
CA VAL A 309 -7.45 -15.16 -0.79
C VAL A 309 -7.26 -16.32 -1.75
N LEU A 310 -6.36 -16.16 -2.71
CA LEU A 310 -6.06 -17.15 -3.75
C LEU A 310 -5.58 -18.50 -3.22
N PHE A 311 -4.84 -18.49 -2.11
CA PHE A 311 -4.27 -19.71 -1.53
C PHE A 311 -5.21 -20.41 -0.56
N LEU A 312 -6.25 -19.74 -0.06
CA LEU A 312 -7.20 -20.31 0.90
C LEU A 312 -7.88 -21.60 0.40
N PRO A 313 -8.40 -21.69 -0.84
CA PRO A 313 -8.96 -22.94 -1.36
C PRO A 313 -7.91 -24.06 -1.47
N GLY A 314 -6.68 -23.73 -1.87
CA GLY A 314 -5.58 -24.69 -1.98
C GLY A 314 -5.14 -25.24 -0.63
N ILE A 315 -5.11 -24.39 0.40
CA ILE A 315 -4.82 -24.79 1.78
C ILE A 315 -5.94 -25.69 2.29
N ARG A 316 -7.22 -25.30 2.12
CA ARG A 316 -8.40 -26.11 2.47
C ARG A 316 -8.37 -27.50 1.83
N LEU A 317 -8.08 -27.57 0.53
CA LEU A 317 -7.98 -28.84 -0.18
C LEU A 317 -6.86 -29.73 0.39
N ALA A 318 -5.70 -29.15 0.69
CA ALA A 318 -4.56 -29.89 1.23
C ALA A 318 -4.80 -30.37 2.68
N THR A 319 -5.44 -29.56 3.54
CA THR A 319 -5.71 -29.92 4.93
C THR A 319 -6.85 -30.91 5.07
N SER A 320 -7.96 -30.70 4.35
CA SER A 320 -9.17 -31.51 4.45
C SER A 320 -9.01 -32.87 3.76
N TYR A 321 -8.55 -32.90 2.52
CA TYR A 321 -8.57 -34.14 1.71
C TYR A 321 -7.30 -34.98 1.81
N ARG A 322 -6.12 -34.39 2.10
CA ARG A 322 -4.84 -35.13 2.12
C ARG A 322 -4.37 -35.46 3.54
N LEU A 323 -4.43 -34.49 4.45
CA LEU A 323 -3.77 -34.58 5.75
C LEU A 323 -4.71 -34.83 6.93
N LYS A 324 -6.02 -34.57 6.78
CA LYS A 324 -7.03 -34.62 7.86
C LYS A 324 -6.59 -33.84 9.12
N VAL A 325 -5.96 -32.69 8.92
CA VAL A 325 -5.49 -31.78 10.00
C VAL A 325 -6.42 -30.57 10.03
N PRO A 326 -6.81 -30.05 11.21
CA PRO A 326 -7.63 -28.84 11.30
C PRO A 326 -6.91 -27.66 10.65
N ILE A 327 -7.65 -26.89 9.84
CA ILE A 327 -7.11 -25.77 9.06
C ILE A 327 -6.54 -24.67 9.96
N SER A 328 -7.14 -24.52 11.14
CA SER A 328 -6.68 -23.64 12.22
C SER A 328 -5.23 -23.87 12.65
N ARG A 329 -4.57 -24.99 12.32
CA ARG A 329 -3.16 -25.20 12.67
C ARG A 329 -2.15 -24.63 11.69
N VAL A 330 -2.56 -24.31 10.46
CA VAL A 330 -1.64 -23.94 9.38
C VAL A 330 -1.94 -22.57 8.79
N LEU A 331 -3.17 -22.07 8.97
CA LEU A 331 -3.63 -20.87 8.29
C LEU A 331 -2.89 -19.60 8.78
N MET A 332 -2.76 -19.38 10.09
CA MET A 332 -2.02 -18.24 10.65
C MET A 332 -0.54 -18.22 10.20
N PRO A 333 0.25 -19.32 10.31
CA PRO A 333 1.61 -19.37 9.76
C PRO A 333 1.72 -19.02 8.27
N ILE A 334 0.78 -19.50 7.45
CA ILE A 334 0.79 -19.23 6.00
C ILE A 334 0.42 -17.76 5.73
N GLY A 335 -0.54 -17.19 6.47
CA GLY A 335 -0.94 -15.78 6.35
C GLY A 335 0.16 -14.82 6.76
N MET A 336 0.81 -15.07 7.90
CA MET A 336 1.95 -14.25 8.35
C MET A 336 3.12 -14.34 7.37
N ALA A 337 3.36 -15.49 6.73
CA ALA A 337 4.37 -15.63 5.69
C ALA A 337 4.07 -14.79 4.44
N ALA A 338 2.80 -14.60 4.07
CA ALA A 338 2.43 -13.68 2.99
C ALA A 338 2.84 -12.23 3.31
N ILE A 339 2.52 -11.77 4.53
CA ILE A 339 2.91 -10.42 4.99
C ILE A 339 4.44 -10.26 5.00
N LEU A 340 5.18 -11.26 5.48
CA LEU A 340 6.64 -11.27 5.46
C LEU A 340 7.19 -11.19 4.03
N GLY A 341 6.66 -11.98 3.11
CA GLY A 341 7.08 -11.98 1.70
C GLY A 341 6.91 -10.62 1.03
N GLY A 342 5.87 -9.86 1.40
CA GLY A 342 5.65 -8.50 0.93
C GLY A 342 6.76 -7.50 1.26
N THR A 343 7.68 -7.85 2.16
CA THR A 343 8.82 -6.99 2.55
C THR A 343 10.06 -7.19 1.68
N ILE A 344 10.08 -8.18 0.78
CA ILE A 344 11.24 -8.51 -0.06
C ILE A 344 11.45 -7.48 -1.18
N THR A 345 10.38 -6.93 -1.75
CA THR A 345 10.48 -5.94 -2.84
C THR A 345 9.74 -4.66 -2.50
N MET A 346 10.09 -3.59 -3.22
CA MET A 346 9.39 -2.31 -3.10
C MET A 346 7.91 -2.34 -3.51
N ILE A 347 7.43 -3.40 -4.18
CA ILE A 347 6.00 -3.57 -4.55
C ILE A 347 5.20 -4.29 -3.47
N GLY A 348 5.81 -5.27 -2.81
CA GLY A 348 5.06 -6.29 -2.07
C GLY A 348 4.10 -5.73 -1.00
N THR A 349 4.39 -4.54 -0.47
CA THR A 349 3.52 -3.86 0.49
C THR A 349 3.35 -2.37 0.20
N SER A 350 2.16 -1.83 0.52
CA SER A 350 1.80 -0.43 0.26
C SER A 350 2.75 0.61 0.88
N PRO A 351 3.26 0.44 2.11
CA PRO A 351 4.22 1.38 2.71
C PRO A 351 5.55 1.46 1.97
N LEU A 352 6.03 0.35 1.38
CA LEU A 352 7.28 0.33 0.62
C LEU A 352 7.12 0.99 -0.75
N ILE A 353 5.96 0.82 -1.41
CA ILE A 353 5.68 1.54 -2.65
C ILE A 353 5.69 3.05 -2.41
N LEU A 354 5.15 3.49 -1.28
CA LEU A 354 5.10 4.90 -0.88
C LEU A 354 6.48 5.48 -0.53
N LEU A 355 7.42 4.64 -0.07
CA LEU A 355 8.65 5.08 0.57
C LEU A 355 9.45 6.09 -0.26
N ASN A 356 9.57 5.88 -1.57
CA ASN A 356 10.31 6.77 -2.47
C ASN A 356 9.66 8.14 -2.69
N ASP A 357 8.35 8.27 -2.49
CA ASP A 357 7.61 9.52 -2.68
C ASP A 357 7.60 10.40 -1.41
N ILE A 358 7.87 9.80 -0.25
CA ILE A 358 7.97 10.50 1.03
C ILE A 358 9.42 10.87 1.40
N LEU A 359 10.41 10.44 0.59
CA LEU A 359 11.79 10.90 0.76
C LEU A 359 11.92 12.38 0.39
N PRO A 360 12.74 13.15 1.13
CA PRO A 360 13.04 14.53 0.78
C PRO A 360 13.65 14.66 -0.62
N PRO A 361 13.38 15.77 -1.34
CA PRO A 361 13.95 16.01 -2.66
C PRO A 361 15.49 16.07 -2.59
N GLY A 362 16.15 15.44 -3.56
CA GLY A 362 17.62 15.36 -3.64
C GLY A 362 18.24 14.11 -2.99
N MET A 363 17.45 13.32 -2.26
CA MET A 363 17.90 12.03 -1.74
C MET A 363 17.84 10.94 -2.83
N PRO A 364 18.83 10.03 -2.93
CA PRO A 364 18.76 8.93 -3.87
C PRO A 364 17.63 7.98 -3.50
N ARG A 365 16.79 7.68 -4.50
CA ARG A 365 15.63 6.79 -4.36
C ARG A 365 16.07 5.34 -4.24
N PHE A 366 15.30 4.56 -3.50
CA PHE A 366 15.51 3.12 -3.37
C PHE A 366 15.22 2.39 -4.68
N GLY A 367 16.14 1.49 -5.05
CA GLY A 367 15.95 0.54 -6.14
C GLY A 367 14.89 -0.52 -5.81
N PHE A 368 14.42 -1.24 -6.82
CA PHE A 368 13.35 -2.25 -6.67
C PHE A 368 13.72 -3.38 -5.69
N LEU A 369 14.97 -3.86 -5.75
CA LEU A 369 15.49 -4.97 -4.93
C LEU A 369 16.50 -4.53 -3.86
N GLU A 370 16.63 -3.23 -3.61
CA GLU A 370 17.65 -2.73 -2.66
C GLU A 370 17.39 -3.23 -1.23
N LEU A 371 16.11 -3.37 -0.85
CA LEU A 371 15.70 -3.87 0.47
C LEU A 371 15.62 -5.41 0.54
N ALA A 372 15.85 -6.11 -0.58
CA ALA A 372 15.65 -7.55 -0.67
C ALA A 372 16.54 -8.37 0.28
N PRO A 373 17.81 -8.02 0.56
CA PRO A 373 18.61 -8.77 1.54
C PRO A 373 17.98 -8.78 2.93
N ILE A 374 17.47 -7.63 3.39
CA ILE A 374 16.80 -7.49 4.68
C ILE A 374 15.46 -8.23 4.66
N GLY A 375 14.62 -7.99 3.65
CA GLY A 375 13.32 -8.63 3.51
C GLY A 375 13.40 -10.15 3.38
N LEU A 376 14.42 -10.67 2.69
CA LEU A 376 14.67 -12.11 2.57
C LEU A 376 15.08 -12.72 3.92
N ALA A 377 15.99 -12.07 4.66
CA ALA A 377 16.38 -12.53 6.00
C ALA A 377 15.19 -12.55 6.96
N ILE A 378 14.36 -11.50 6.93
CA ILE A 378 13.10 -11.40 7.71
C ILE A 378 12.15 -12.53 7.32
N THR A 379 11.97 -12.79 6.03
CA THR A 379 11.07 -13.83 5.53
C THR A 379 11.55 -15.22 5.92
N VAL A 380 12.83 -15.53 5.70
CA VAL A 380 13.44 -16.82 6.07
C VAL A 380 13.37 -17.03 7.59
N GLY A 381 13.75 -16.03 8.37
CA GLY A 381 13.68 -16.09 9.84
C GLY A 381 12.26 -16.26 10.37
N GLY A 382 11.30 -15.54 9.79
CA GLY A 382 9.89 -15.65 10.15
C GLY A 382 9.28 -17.00 9.78
N ILE A 383 9.55 -17.53 8.58
CA ILE A 383 9.09 -18.86 8.15
C ILE A 383 9.74 -19.96 9.02
N ALA A 384 11.03 -19.82 9.36
CA ALA A 384 11.72 -20.74 10.25
C ALA A 384 11.07 -20.78 11.64
N PHE A 385 10.74 -19.61 12.22
CA PHE A 385 10.02 -19.51 13.50
C PHE A 385 8.60 -20.09 13.42
N LEU A 386 7.83 -19.71 12.41
CA LEU A 386 6.43 -20.14 12.24
C LEU A 386 6.32 -21.65 12.01
N SER A 387 7.26 -22.22 11.26
CA SER A 387 7.33 -23.67 10.99
C SER A 387 7.90 -24.50 12.14
N THR A 388 8.38 -23.88 13.23
CA THR A 388 8.93 -24.59 14.41
C THR A 388 8.14 -24.27 15.66
N VAL A 389 8.40 -23.11 16.26
CA VAL A 389 7.83 -22.65 17.53
C VAL A 389 6.38 -22.23 17.33
N GLY A 390 6.08 -21.52 16.23
CA GLY A 390 4.72 -21.09 15.90
C GLY A 390 3.73 -22.26 15.86
N MET A 391 4.01 -23.29 15.05
CA MET A 391 3.16 -24.49 15.03
C MET A 391 3.07 -25.23 16.37
N ARG A 392 4.13 -25.29 17.17
CA ARG A 392 4.07 -25.89 18.53
C ARG A 392 3.16 -25.09 19.46
N MET A 393 3.12 -23.77 19.32
CA MET A 393 2.23 -22.90 20.09
C MET A 393 0.78 -23.02 19.62
N LEU A 394 0.54 -23.11 18.30
CA LEU A 394 -0.78 -23.35 17.72
C LEU A 394 -1.34 -24.74 18.06
N ALA A 395 -0.49 -25.77 18.12
CA ALA A 395 -0.93 -27.13 18.46
C ALA A 395 -1.51 -27.26 19.89
N LYS A 396 -1.23 -26.30 20.77
CA LYS A 396 -1.76 -26.23 22.14
C LYS A 396 -3.12 -25.53 22.22
N LEU A 397 -3.57 -24.87 21.14
CA LEU A 397 -4.91 -24.29 21.10
C LEU A 397 -5.93 -25.43 20.97
N PRO A 398 -7.03 -25.40 21.75
CA PRO A 398 -8.11 -26.35 21.53
C PRO A 398 -8.59 -26.20 20.08
N ALA A 399 -8.70 -27.31 19.35
CA ALA A 399 -9.33 -27.28 18.04
C ALA A 399 -10.75 -26.74 18.25
N SER A 400 -11.09 -25.63 17.62
CA SER A 400 -12.44 -25.09 17.71
C SER A 400 -13.40 -26.14 17.18
N GLN A 401 -14.53 -26.37 17.84
CA GLN A 401 -15.55 -27.33 17.38
C GLN A 401 -16.11 -26.99 15.98
N GLU A 402 -15.85 -25.78 15.47
CA GLU A 402 -16.11 -25.38 14.08
C GLU A 402 -15.14 -25.99 13.05
N ASP A 403 -13.97 -26.54 13.46
CA ASP A 403 -12.98 -27.18 12.57
C ASP A 403 -13.51 -28.47 11.89
N VAL A 404 -14.69 -28.98 12.28
CA VAL A 404 -15.31 -30.18 11.70
C VAL A 404 -16.42 -29.84 10.68
N CYS A 405 -16.91 -28.59 10.62
CA CYS A 405 -18.12 -28.27 9.82
C CYS A 405 -17.95 -27.22 8.71
N ASP A 406 -16.76 -26.67 8.48
CA ASP A 406 -16.57 -25.65 7.43
C ASP A 406 -16.10 -26.26 6.09
N THR A 407 -16.80 -27.31 5.63
CA THR A 407 -16.70 -27.90 4.29
C THR A 407 -17.32 -26.98 3.24
N GLY A 408 -16.67 -25.84 3.02
CA GLY A 408 -17.03 -24.85 2.01
C GLY A 408 -18.33 -24.13 2.31
N HIS A 409 -18.57 -22.98 1.70
CA HIS A 409 -19.89 -22.32 1.75
C HIS A 409 -21.04 -23.16 1.15
N SER A 410 -20.73 -24.39 0.70
CA SER A 410 -21.67 -25.49 0.52
C SER A 410 -22.25 -26.05 1.83
N SER A 411 -21.51 -26.14 2.95
CA SER A 411 -22.03 -26.73 4.20
C SER A 411 -23.15 -25.90 4.83
N SER A 412 -23.05 -24.56 4.87
CA SER A 412 -24.14 -23.72 5.38
C SER A 412 -25.44 -23.84 4.58
N LEU A 413 -25.37 -24.17 3.28
CA LEU A 413 -26.55 -24.47 2.46
C LEU A 413 -27.03 -25.90 2.67
N LEU A 414 -26.12 -26.88 2.67
CA LEU A 414 -26.45 -28.29 2.87
C LEU A 414 -27.02 -28.57 4.27
N ASP A 415 -26.71 -27.75 5.28
CA ASP A 415 -27.34 -27.78 6.60
C ASP A 415 -28.84 -27.44 6.54
N VAL A 416 -29.23 -26.53 5.63
CA VAL A 416 -30.65 -26.21 5.35
C VAL A 416 -31.32 -27.32 4.53
N TYR A 417 -30.54 -28.08 3.73
CA TYR A 417 -31.01 -29.19 2.89
C TYR A 417 -30.41 -30.54 3.30
N PRO A 418 -30.78 -31.11 4.46
CA PRO A 418 -30.11 -32.28 5.05
C PRO A 418 -30.16 -33.54 4.19
N GLN A 419 -31.07 -33.62 3.21
CA GLN A 419 -31.19 -34.76 2.31
C GLN A 419 -30.27 -34.69 1.08
N ILE A 420 -29.50 -33.62 0.91
CA ILE A 420 -28.52 -33.49 -0.17
C ILE A 420 -27.13 -33.68 0.44
N THR A 421 -26.68 -34.93 0.54
CA THR A 421 -25.32 -35.26 0.98
C THR A 421 -24.45 -35.64 -0.22
N GLY A 422 -23.16 -35.35 -0.16
CA GLY A 422 -22.22 -35.66 -1.25
C GLY A 422 -21.24 -34.51 -1.54
N PRO A 423 -20.51 -34.57 -2.66
CA PRO A 423 -20.66 -35.52 -3.77
C PRO A 423 -20.09 -36.92 -3.51
N TYR A 424 -20.63 -37.93 -4.21
CA TYR A 424 -20.12 -39.31 -4.23
C TYR A 424 -19.80 -39.78 -5.66
N GLU A 425 -18.68 -40.49 -5.85
CA GLU A 425 -18.27 -41.10 -7.12
C GLU A 425 -18.61 -42.61 -7.12
N ILE A 426 -19.51 -43.01 -8.01
CA ILE A 426 -20.02 -44.38 -8.09
C ILE A 426 -19.60 -44.98 -9.43
N GLU A 427 -18.83 -46.06 -9.41
CA GLU A 427 -18.45 -46.83 -10.59
C GLU A 427 -19.43 -47.99 -10.82
N VAL A 428 -19.85 -48.15 -12.07
CA VAL A 428 -20.69 -49.26 -12.54
C VAL A 428 -19.77 -50.37 -13.05
N PRO A 429 -19.66 -51.52 -12.35
CA PRO A 429 -18.73 -52.57 -12.73
C PRO A 429 -19.04 -53.12 -14.12
N LYS A 430 -18.02 -53.65 -14.81
CA LYS A 430 -18.17 -54.24 -16.15
C LYS A 430 -19.10 -55.47 -16.16
N ASN A 431 -19.20 -56.16 -15.03
CA ASN A 431 -20.08 -57.32 -14.83
C ASN A 431 -21.50 -56.93 -14.42
N TYR A 432 -21.86 -55.65 -14.50
CA TYR A 432 -23.19 -55.16 -14.15
C TYR A 432 -24.25 -55.82 -15.06
N GLN A 433 -25.08 -56.69 -14.47
CA GLN A 433 -26.26 -57.22 -15.11
C GLN A 433 -27.45 -56.34 -14.75
N ALA A 434 -27.99 -55.63 -15.73
CA ALA A 434 -29.23 -54.88 -15.54
C ALA A 434 -30.37 -55.87 -15.25
N GLY A 435 -30.67 -56.12 -13.98
CA GLY A 435 -31.74 -57.03 -13.59
C GLY A 435 -33.05 -56.62 -14.28
N ASN A 436 -33.55 -57.48 -15.19
CA ASN A 436 -34.78 -57.44 -16.00
C ASN A 436 -35.34 -56.11 -16.58
N LYS A 437 -34.85 -54.92 -16.22
CA LYS A 437 -35.21 -53.62 -16.82
C LYS A 437 -34.01 -52.66 -16.72
N ALA A 438 -33.66 -52.03 -17.84
CA ALA A 438 -32.69 -50.95 -17.87
C ALA A 438 -33.21 -49.76 -17.04
N GLN A 439 -32.55 -49.46 -15.92
CA GLN A 439 -32.96 -48.38 -15.02
C GLN A 439 -32.57 -47.03 -15.61
N LYS A 440 -33.57 -46.16 -15.80
CA LYS A 440 -33.36 -44.78 -16.21
C LYS A 440 -32.97 -43.93 -15.01
N LEU A 441 -32.20 -42.87 -15.23
CA LEU A 441 -31.79 -41.93 -14.19
C LEU A 441 -32.97 -41.33 -13.41
N ILE A 442 -34.10 -41.11 -14.08
CA ILE A 442 -35.31 -40.58 -13.44
C ILE A 442 -35.90 -41.52 -12.38
N ASP A 443 -35.81 -42.83 -12.59
CA ASP A 443 -36.36 -43.83 -11.69
C ASP A 443 -35.50 -43.97 -10.43
N ILE A 444 -34.19 -43.74 -10.56
CA ILE A 444 -33.23 -43.75 -9.45
C ILE A 444 -33.56 -42.65 -8.44
N ARG A 445 -33.81 -41.43 -8.93
CA ARG A 445 -34.20 -40.30 -8.08
C ARG A 445 -35.54 -40.58 -7.37
N LYS A 446 -36.52 -41.13 -8.09
CA LYS A 446 -37.84 -41.45 -7.52
C LYS A 446 -37.76 -42.53 -6.44
N LYS A 447 -36.99 -43.61 -6.69
CA LYS A 447 -36.89 -44.76 -5.79
C LYS A 447 -35.96 -44.49 -4.59
N PHE A 448 -34.76 -43.97 -4.82
CA PHE A 448 -33.72 -43.83 -3.80
C PHE A 448 -33.46 -42.40 -3.34
N LEU A 449 -34.09 -41.38 -3.93
CA LEU A 449 -33.75 -39.97 -3.65
C LEU A 449 -32.30 -39.59 -4.04
N VAL A 450 -31.67 -40.40 -4.89
CA VAL A 450 -30.31 -40.16 -5.38
C VAL A 450 -30.36 -39.31 -6.65
N ASN A 451 -29.73 -38.15 -6.61
CA ASN A 451 -29.59 -37.23 -7.72
C ASN A 451 -28.28 -37.49 -8.47
N ILE A 452 -28.38 -37.99 -9.69
CA ILE A 452 -27.22 -38.08 -10.58
C ILE A 452 -27.04 -36.76 -11.33
N VAL A 453 -25.87 -36.16 -11.12
CA VAL A 453 -25.52 -34.80 -11.57
C VAL A 453 -24.57 -34.82 -12.78
N ALA A 454 -23.72 -35.85 -12.88
CA ALA A 454 -22.89 -36.09 -14.05
C ALA A 454 -22.68 -37.59 -14.29
N ALA A 455 -22.42 -37.94 -15.54
CA ALA A 455 -22.07 -39.29 -15.96
C ALA A 455 -20.91 -39.25 -16.96
N VAL A 456 -19.97 -40.18 -16.80
CA VAL A 456 -18.85 -40.39 -17.72
C VAL A 456 -18.92 -41.81 -18.24
N LYS A 457 -18.87 -41.95 -19.56
CA LYS A 457 -18.63 -43.24 -20.22
C LYS A 457 -17.12 -43.44 -20.31
N ALA A 458 -16.62 -44.64 -20.03
CA ALA A 458 -15.20 -44.98 -19.90
C ALA A 458 -14.23 -44.44 -20.98
N ASP A 459 -14.72 -44.09 -22.19
CA ASP A 459 -13.93 -43.58 -23.32
C ASP A 459 -14.46 -42.23 -23.89
N SER A 460 -15.21 -41.44 -23.13
CA SER A 460 -15.88 -40.23 -23.67
C SER A 460 -15.81 -39.01 -22.77
N LYS A 461 -16.11 -37.83 -23.34
CA LYS A 461 -16.21 -36.56 -22.61
C LYS A 461 -17.24 -36.67 -21.47
N CYS A 462 -16.91 -36.08 -20.33
CA CYS A 462 -17.80 -35.94 -19.18
C CYS A 462 -19.09 -35.21 -19.56
N GLU A 463 -20.24 -35.85 -19.36
CA GLU A 463 -21.54 -35.25 -19.60
C GLU A 463 -22.08 -34.69 -18.29
N ILE A 464 -22.19 -33.36 -18.23
CA ILE A 464 -22.75 -32.62 -17.09
C ILE A 464 -24.26 -32.49 -17.31
N ALA A 465 -25.05 -32.79 -16.28
CA ALA A 465 -26.51 -32.84 -16.33
C ALA A 465 -27.06 -33.85 -17.36
N PRO A 466 -26.78 -35.17 -17.19
CA PRO A 466 -27.22 -36.19 -18.12
C PRO A 466 -28.75 -36.22 -18.24
N LEU A 467 -29.23 -36.55 -19.44
CA LEU A 467 -30.65 -36.63 -19.75
C LEU A 467 -31.37 -37.65 -18.84
N PRO A 468 -32.59 -37.37 -18.36
CA PRO A 468 -33.32 -38.26 -17.44
C PRO A 468 -33.59 -39.66 -18.00
N ASP A 469 -33.65 -39.80 -19.32
CA ASP A 469 -33.94 -41.05 -20.03
C ASP A 469 -32.73 -41.96 -20.25
N ILE A 470 -31.52 -41.50 -19.93
CA ILE A 470 -30.31 -42.32 -20.08
C ILE A 470 -30.37 -43.48 -19.09
N SER A 471 -30.11 -44.69 -19.59
CA SER A 471 -29.99 -45.89 -18.77
C SER A 471 -28.55 -46.12 -18.33
N ILE A 472 -28.39 -46.64 -17.12
CA ILE A 472 -27.06 -47.04 -16.60
C ILE A 472 -26.54 -48.21 -17.43
N ARG A 473 -25.31 -48.08 -17.92
CA ARG A 473 -24.59 -49.11 -18.67
C ARG A 473 -23.32 -49.53 -17.93
N PRO A 474 -22.83 -50.77 -18.14
CA PRO A 474 -21.56 -51.22 -17.60
C PRO A 474 -20.42 -50.26 -17.97
N GLY A 475 -19.52 -49.97 -17.03
CA GLY A 475 -18.38 -49.08 -17.23
C GLY A 475 -18.70 -47.58 -17.18
N PHE A 476 -19.88 -47.19 -16.69
CA PHE A 476 -20.18 -45.79 -16.39
C PHE A 476 -19.60 -45.39 -15.03
N VAL A 477 -19.14 -44.16 -14.92
CA VAL A 477 -18.82 -43.52 -13.64
C VAL A 477 -19.82 -42.40 -13.42
N LEU A 478 -20.51 -42.42 -12.29
CA LEU A 478 -21.60 -41.51 -11.96
C LEU A 478 -21.20 -40.61 -10.79
N CYS A 479 -21.58 -39.35 -10.88
CA CYS A 479 -21.49 -38.38 -9.79
C CYS A 479 -22.87 -38.20 -9.18
N ALA A 480 -23.01 -38.53 -7.89
CA ALA A 480 -24.29 -38.58 -7.19
C ALA A 480 -24.32 -37.69 -5.94
N TYR A 481 -25.50 -37.13 -5.67
CA TYR A 481 -25.85 -36.45 -4.41
C TYR A 481 -27.11 -37.08 -3.83
N GLY A 482 -27.15 -37.29 -2.53
CA GLY A 482 -28.29 -37.86 -1.82
C GLY A 482 -27.89 -38.32 -0.41
N PRO A 483 -28.85 -38.75 0.41
CA PRO A 483 -28.56 -39.23 1.76
C PRO A 483 -27.61 -40.43 1.73
N GLU A 484 -26.68 -40.51 2.69
CA GLU A 484 -25.68 -41.58 2.71
C GLU A 484 -26.32 -42.97 2.77
N ASP A 485 -27.37 -43.15 3.57
CA ASP A 485 -28.12 -44.41 3.69
C ASP A 485 -28.76 -44.81 2.35
N ALA A 486 -29.33 -43.83 1.65
CA ALA A 486 -29.95 -44.05 0.35
C ALA A 486 -28.93 -44.41 -0.73
N ILE A 487 -27.73 -43.81 -0.69
CA ILE A 487 -26.64 -44.14 -1.60
C ILE A 487 -26.12 -45.55 -1.33
N ARG A 488 -25.97 -45.94 -0.05
CA ARG A 488 -25.58 -47.31 0.32
C ARG A 488 -26.61 -48.33 -0.15
N GLN A 489 -27.91 -48.05 0.01
CA GLN A 489 -28.99 -48.89 -0.52
C GLN A 489 -28.92 -48.99 -2.05
N PHE A 490 -28.74 -47.85 -2.75
CA PHE A 490 -28.59 -47.83 -4.20
C PHE A 490 -27.38 -48.65 -4.68
N ILE A 491 -26.28 -48.62 -3.93
CA ILE A 491 -25.08 -49.41 -4.22
C ILE A 491 -25.35 -50.92 -4.04
N GLN A 492 -25.98 -51.31 -2.92
CA GLN A 492 -26.27 -52.71 -2.60
C GLN A 492 -27.27 -53.34 -3.58
N ASP A 493 -28.37 -52.64 -3.87
CA ASP A 493 -29.43 -53.13 -4.78
C ASP A 493 -28.92 -53.40 -6.20
N TYR A 494 -27.90 -52.66 -6.64
CA TYR A 494 -27.38 -52.71 -8.02
C TYR A 494 -25.95 -53.23 -8.14
N GLY A 495 -25.33 -53.66 -7.04
CA GLY A 495 -23.94 -54.15 -7.03
C GLY A 495 -22.94 -53.14 -7.56
N LEU A 496 -23.12 -51.84 -7.26
CA LEU A 496 -22.25 -50.77 -7.71
C LEU A 496 -21.01 -50.66 -6.80
N ILE A 497 -20.00 -49.88 -7.21
CA ILE A 497 -18.78 -49.68 -6.42
C ILE A 497 -18.67 -48.20 -6.06
N LEU A 498 -18.67 -47.89 -4.76
CA LEU A 498 -18.34 -46.54 -4.28
C LEU A 498 -16.82 -46.37 -4.27
N LYS A 499 -16.31 -45.31 -4.92
CA LYS A 499 -14.89 -44.96 -4.81
C LYS A 499 -14.66 -44.10 -3.58
N GLU A 500 -13.79 -44.58 -2.69
CA GLU A 500 -13.32 -43.80 -1.53
C GLU A 500 -12.43 -42.63 -1.97
N GLU A 501 -11.65 -42.80 -3.05
CA GLU A 501 -10.84 -41.76 -3.67
C GLU A 501 -11.38 -41.41 -5.06
N PRO A 502 -12.11 -40.28 -5.22
CA PRO A 502 -12.62 -39.87 -6.51
C PRO A 502 -11.49 -39.38 -7.44
N GLU A 503 -11.45 -39.92 -8.66
CA GLU A 503 -10.42 -39.59 -9.65
C GLU A 503 -11.01 -38.94 -10.90
N CYS A 504 -12.17 -39.41 -11.37
CA CYS A 504 -12.71 -39.03 -12.68
C CYS A 504 -13.27 -37.60 -12.68
N PHE A 505 -13.99 -37.22 -11.62
CA PHE A 505 -14.64 -35.91 -11.53
C PHE A 505 -13.85 -34.87 -10.72
N LYS A 506 -12.67 -35.26 -10.21
CA LYS A 506 -11.81 -34.45 -9.34
C LYS A 506 -11.45 -33.08 -9.94
N ASN A 507 -11.22 -33.02 -11.24
CA ASN A 507 -10.79 -31.81 -11.94
C ASN A 507 -11.95 -31.01 -12.57
N ASN A 508 -13.20 -31.43 -12.39
CA ASN A 508 -14.38 -30.76 -12.95
C ASN A 508 -15.43 -30.49 -11.87
N LEU A 509 -16.32 -31.45 -11.59
CA LEU A 509 -17.46 -31.25 -10.69
C LEU A 509 -17.09 -31.23 -9.21
N PHE A 510 -16.03 -31.93 -8.80
CA PHE A 510 -15.57 -31.93 -7.41
C PHE A 510 -14.62 -30.79 -7.09
N ASN A 511 -14.26 -29.99 -8.09
CA ASN A 511 -13.45 -28.80 -7.89
C ASN A 511 -14.40 -27.63 -7.56
N PRO A 512 -14.41 -27.13 -6.31
CA PRO A 512 -15.27 -26.02 -5.90
C PRO A 512 -15.03 -24.76 -6.72
N SER A 513 -13.84 -24.63 -7.33
CA SER A 513 -13.49 -23.51 -8.21
C SER A 513 -14.07 -23.61 -9.62
N LEU A 514 -14.68 -24.74 -10.00
CA LEU A 514 -15.22 -24.98 -11.36
C LEU A 514 -16.71 -25.30 -11.39
N ALA A 515 -17.24 -25.92 -10.34
CA ALA A 515 -18.67 -26.24 -10.20
C ALA A 515 -19.11 -26.13 -8.74
N GLY A 516 -20.41 -25.93 -8.53
CA GLY A 516 -20.96 -25.82 -7.19
C GLY A 516 -22.48 -25.88 -7.16
N ILE A 517 -23.00 -25.79 -5.93
CA ILE A 517 -24.44 -25.72 -5.63
C ILE A 517 -24.78 -24.27 -5.29
N VAL A 518 -25.87 -23.76 -5.86
CA VAL A 518 -26.40 -22.42 -5.58
C VAL A 518 -27.91 -22.47 -5.41
N GLU A 519 -28.45 -21.54 -4.63
CA GLU A 519 -29.88 -21.25 -4.57
C GLU A 519 -30.23 -20.16 -5.57
N ALA A 520 -31.27 -20.41 -6.36
CA ALA A 520 -31.83 -19.44 -7.28
C ALA A 520 -33.33 -19.25 -7.02
N VAL A 521 -33.77 -18.00 -6.94
CA VAL A 521 -35.18 -17.63 -6.78
C VAL A 521 -35.80 -17.35 -8.14
N VAL A 522 -37.00 -17.86 -8.35
CA VAL A 522 -37.82 -17.56 -9.52
C VAL A 522 -38.24 -16.10 -9.47
N ALA A 523 -37.81 -15.32 -10.46
CA ALA A 523 -38.09 -13.88 -10.51
C ALA A 523 -39.60 -13.62 -10.74
N PRO A 524 -40.19 -12.54 -10.19
CA PRO A 524 -41.62 -12.26 -10.34
C PRO A 524 -42.13 -12.08 -11.77
N ARG A 525 -41.25 -11.73 -12.72
CA ARG A 525 -41.55 -11.55 -14.14
C ARG A 525 -40.91 -12.63 -15.02
N SER A 526 -40.59 -13.78 -14.44
CA SER A 526 -39.96 -14.91 -15.12
C SER A 526 -40.92 -15.60 -16.08
N HIS A 527 -40.43 -15.97 -17.27
CA HIS A 527 -41.17 -16.82 -18.21
C HIS A 527 -41.30 -18.27 -17.73
N LEU A 528 -40.61 -18.64 -16.65
CA LEU A 528 -40.68 -19.96 -16.04
C LEU A 528 -41.88 -20.10 -15.07
N VAL A 529 -42.55 -18.99 -14.75
CA VAL A 529 -43.71 -19.00 -13.85
C VAL A 529 -44.84 -19.81 -14.47
N GLY A 530 -45.39 -20.74 -13.68
CA GLY A 530 -46.46 -21.65 -14.09
C GLY A 530 -46.00 -22.89 -14.85
N GLN A 531 -44.72 -22.97 -15.25
CA GLN A 531 -44.16 -24.14 -15.92
C GLN A 531 -43.47 -25.09 -14.94
N THR A 532 -43.46 -26.38 -15.27
CA THR A 532 -42.73 -27.39 -14.49
C THR A 532 -41.27 -27.53 -14.96
N ILE A 533 -40.36 -27.98 -14.09
CA ILE A 533 -38.95 -28.23 -14.43
C ILE A 533 -38.81 -29.22 -15.60
N LYS A 534 -39.78 -30.15 -15.74
CA LYS A 534 -39.88 -31.09 -16.85
C LYS A 534 -40.25 -30.40 -18.17
N GLU A 535 -41.23 -29.50 -18.16
CA GLU A 535 -41.66 -28.72 -19.34
C GLU A 535 -40.55 -27.78 -19.84
N ILE A 536 -39.85 -27.14 -18.91
CA ILE A 536 -38.72 -26.24 -19.20
C ILE A 536 -37.52 -27.02 -19.79
N ARG A 537 -37.49 -28.35 -19.62
CA ARG A 537 -36.35 -29.23 -19.94
C ARG A 537 -35.06 -28.68 -19.35
N PHE A 538 -35.09 -28.38 -18.05
CA PHE A 538 -34.05 -27.62 -17.34
C PHE A 538 -32.61 -28.12 -17.58
N ARG A 539 -32.42 -29.44 -17.64
CA ARG A 539 -31.12 -30.09 -17.91
C ARG A 539 -30.62 -29.88 -19.34
N GLU A 540 -31.51 -29.74 -20.31
CA GLU A 540 -31.17 -29.54 -21.73
C GLU A 540 -30.97 -28.06 -22.05
N THR A 541 -31.91 -27.23 -21.60
CA THR A 541 -31.95 -25.80 -21.87
C THR A 541 -30.79 -25.07 -21.20
N PHE A 542 -30.53 -25.38 -19.92
CA PHE A 542 -29.54 -24.67 -19.12
C PHE A 542 -28.29 -25.49 -18.79
N ARG A 543 -28.28 -26.81 -19.05
CA ARG A 543 -27.17 -27.73 -18.70
C ARG A 543 -26.79 -27.73 -17.22
N ILE A 544 -27.80 -27.59 -16.36
CA ILE A 544 -27.69 -27.58 -14.90
C ILE A 544 -28.69 -28.57 -14.29
N ASN A 545 -28.43 -29.00 -13.06
CA ASN A 545 -29.25 -29.96 -12.33
C ASN A 545 -30.03 -29.27 -11.21
N ALA A 546 -31.35 -29.48 -11.14
CA ALA A 546 -32.14 -29.09 -9.98
C ALA A 546 -32.10 -30.21 -8.92
N LEU A 547 -31.59 -29.89 -7.73
CA LEU A 547 -31.43 -30.79 -6.59
C LEU A 547 -32.62 -30.76 -5.63
N ALA A 548 -33.15 -29.57 -5.33
CA ALA A 548 -34.31 -29.38 -4.45
C ALA A 548 -35.15 -28.18 -4.92
N LEU A 549 -36.44 -28.19 -4.60
CA LEU A 549 -37.36 -27.06 -4.79
C LEU A 549 -37.96 -26.70 -3.44
N HIS A 550 -37.80 -25.45 -3.02
CA HIS A 550 -38.41 -24.90 -1.83
C HIS A 550 -39.57 -23.98 -2.23
N GLN A 551 -40.79 -24.36 -1.84
CA GLN A 551 -42.03 -23.69 -2.22
C GLN A 551 -42.96 -23.63 -0.99
N ALA A 552 -43.48 -22.43 -0.70
CA ALA A 552 -44.40 -22.17 0.41
C ALA A 552 -43.96 -22.74 1.78
N GLY A 553 -42.66 -22.66 2.10
CA GLY A 553 -42.11 -23.15 3.38
C GLY A 553 -41.80 -24.66 3.42
N ASN A 554 -42.11 -25.41 2.37
CA ASN A 554 -41.81 -26.83 2.25
C ASN A 554 -40.70 -27.09 1.22
N THR A 555 -39.84 -28.08 1.51
CA THR A 555 -38.75 -28.48 0.61
C THR A 555 -39.05 -29.83 -0.05
N TYR A 556 -39.05 -29.85 -1.38
CA TYR A 556 -39.33 -31.00 -2.22
C TYR A 556 -38.06 -31.53 -2.88
N TYR A 557 -37.70 -32.79 -2.58
CA TYR A 557 -36.52 -33.47 -3.16
C TYR A 557 -36.89 -34.47 -4.26
N ARG A 558 -38.03 -35.15 -4.15
CA ARG A 558 -38.43 -36.27 -5.04
C ARG A 558 -39.29 -35.81 -6.23
N GLU A 559 -40.29 -34.97 -5.98
CA GLU A 559 -41.33 -34.58 -6.96
C GLU A 559 -41.10 -33.21 -7.60
N LEU A 560 -39.90 -32.63 -7.49
CA LEU A 560 -39.67 -31.27 -7.99
C LEU A 560 -39.84 -31.11 -9.51
N ALA A 561 -39.77 -32.21 -10.27
CA ALA A 561 -39.85 -32.16 -11.72
C ALA A 561 -41.27 -31.85 -12.24
N ASP A 562 -42.29 -32.28 -11.49
CA ASP A 562 -43.70 -32.26 -11.90
C ASP A 562 -44.49 -31.10 -11.27
N ARG A 563 -43.85 -30.27 -10.42
CA ARG A 563 -44.50 -29.12 -9.78
C ARG A 563 -44.27 -27.82 -10.58
N PRO A 564 -45.30 -26.98 -10.75
CA PRO A 564 -45.16 -25.69 -11.41
C PRO A 564 -44.41 -24.70 -10.50
N LEU A 565 -43.52 -23.93 -11.11
CA LEU A 565 -42.74 -22.89 -10.43
C LEU A 565 -43.59 -21.64 -10.21
N LEU A 566 -43.58 -21.09 -8.99
CA LEU A 566 -44.24 -19.85 -8.62
C LEU A 566 -43.23 -18.72 -8.38
N PRO A 567 -43.65 -17.45 -8.49
CA PRO A 567 -42.82 -16.31 -8.12
C PRO A 567 -42.32 -16.42 -6.68
N GLY A 568 -41.02 -16.25 -6.46
CA GLY A 568 -40.42 -16.34 -5.12
C GLY A 568 -40.03 -17.75 -4.68
N ASP A 569 -40.36 -18.79 -5.45
CA ASP A 569 -39.87 -20.15 -5.16
C ASP A 569 -38.35 -20.21 -5.30
N THR A 570 -37.71 -20.99 -4.43
CA THR A 570 -36.26 -21.20 -4.44
C THR A 570 -35.93 -22.58 -5.00
N VAL A 571 -35.07 -22.62 -6.01
CA VAL A 571 -34.56 -23.86 -6.61
C VAL A 571 -33.09 -24.01 -6.23
N LEU A 572 -32.74 -25.15 -5.65
CA LEU A 572 -31.35 -25.53 -5.40
C LEU A 572 -30.78 -26.16 -6.67
N ILE A 573 -29.75 -25.54 -7.25
CA ILE A 573 -29.21 -25.88 -8.55
C ILE A 573 -27.73 -26.26 -8.42
N HIS A 574 -27.31 -27.30 -9.14
CA HIS A 574 -25.91 -27.69 -9.30
C HIS A 574 -25.48 -27.60 -10.77
N GLY A 575 -24.36 -26.95 -11.05
CA GLY A 575 -23.80 -26.85 -12.40
C GLY A 575 -22.36 -26.36 -12.40
N ALA A 576 -21.72 -26.30 -13.57
CA ALA A 576 -20.45 -25.59 -13.68
C ALA A 576 -20.70 -24.08 -13.56
N TRP A 577 -19.75 -23.36 -12.96
CA TRP A 577 -19.88 -21.90 -12.78
C TRP A 577 -20.15 -21.17 -14.09
N ALA A 578 -19.61 -21.69 -15.20
CA ALA A 578 -19.85 -21.12 -16.52
C ALA A 578 -21.31 -21.14 -16.98
N GLN A 579 -22.06 -22.20 -16.68
CA GLN A 579 -23.47 -22.29 -17.03
C GLN A 579 -24.34 -21.48 -16.07
N LEU A 580 -24.00 -21.47 -14.78
CA LEU A 580 -24.71 -20.68 -13.77
C LEU A 580 -24.60 -19.17 -14.05
N HIS A 581 -23.45 -18.71 -14.51
CA HIS A 581 -23.27 -17.32 -14.95
C HIS A 581 -24.09 -16.97 -16.19
N ALA A 582 -24.09 -17.84 -17.22
CA ALA A 582 -24.92 -17.62 -18.42
C ALA A 582 -26.41 -17.53 -18.06
N LEU A 583 -26.83 -18.29 -17.04
CA LEU A 583 -28.18 -18.22 -16.49
C LEU A 583 -28.44 -16.93 -15.70
N GLN A 584 -27.44 -16.40 -15.00
CA GLN A 584 -27.53 -15.12 -14.31
C GLN A 584 -27.64 -13.93 -15.30
N ASP A 585 -26.86 -13.93 -16.38
CA ASP A 585 -26.86 -12.86 -17.40
C ASP A 585 -28.22 -12.73 -18.11
N LEU A 586 -29.00 -13.82 -18.14
CA LEU A 586 -30.37 -13.83 -18.66
C LEU A 586 -31.35 -13.05 -17.77
N HIS A 587 -30.98 -12.67 -16.53
CA HIS A 587 -31.56 -11.74 -15.51
C HIS A 587 -33.09 -11.71 -15.28
N GLN A 588 -33.91 -12.29 -16.13
CA GLN A 588 -35.36 -12.18 -16.17
C GLN A 588 -36.03 -13.41 -15.54
N ASN A 589 -35.36 -14.56 -15.53
CA ASN A 589 -35.98 -15.83 -15.16
C ASN A 589 -35.64 -16.31 -13.74
N LEU A 590 -34.36 -16.26 -13.36
CA LEU A 590 -33.85 -16.79 -12.09
C LEU A 590 -32.82 -15.83 -11.49
N ILE A 591 -32.92 -15.58 -10.18
CA ILE A 591 -32.02 -14.71 -9.43
C ILE A 591 -31.24 -15.58 -8.45
N ILE A 592 -29.94 -15.74 -8.69
CA ILE A 592 -29.06 -16.51 -7.79
C ILE A 592 -28.84 -15.69 -6.51
N ILE A 593 -29.21 -16.24 -5.36
CA ILE A 593 -29.10 -15.57 -4.05
C ILE A 593 -27.78 -15.91 -3.36
N THR A 594 -27.24 -17.10 -3.60
CA THR A 594 -25.99 -17.53 -2.99
C THR A 594 -24.84 -16.67 -3.50
N PRO A 595 -24.08 -15.98 -2.63
CA PRO A 595 -22.87 -15.30 -3.04
C PRO A 595 -21.83 -16.35 -3.41
N TYR A 596 -21.68 -16.61 -4.71
CA TYR A 596 -20.55 -17.40 -5.22
C TYR A 596 -19.48 -16.44 -5.73
N GLU A 597 -18.22 -16.76 -5.46
CA GLU A 597 -17.08 -15.95 -5.89
C GLU A 597 -17.06 -15.91 -7.42
N LYS A 598 -17.25 -14.71 -7.99
CA LYS A 598 -17.32 -14.40 -9.44
C LYS A 598 -16.02 -14.64 -10.22
N GLU A 599 -15.13 -15.49 -9.72
CA GLU A 599 -13.78 -15.68 -10.27
C GLU A 599 -13.79 -16.72 -11.39
N PHE A 600 -14.41 -16.34 -12.51
CA PHE A 600 -14.16 -16.97 -13.79
C PHE A 600 -12.67 -16.84 -14.13
N HIS A 601 -11.96 -17.95 -14.08
CA HIS A 601 -10.61 -18.02 -14.61
C HIS A 601 -10.67 -18.19 -16.13
N LYS A 602 -9.90 -17.38 -16.88
CA LYS A 602 -9.65 -17.58 -18.32
C LYS A 602 -8.26 -18.22 -18.50
N PRO A 603 -8.10 -19.54 -18.24
CA PRO A 603 -6.80 -20.20 -18.21
C PRO A 603 -6.05 -20.14 -19.54
N GLU A 604 -6.76 -19.97 -20.66
CA GLU A 604 -6.18 -19.81 -22.00
C GLU A 604 -5.31 -18.55 -22.11
N LYS A 605 -5.64 -17.50 -21.35
CA LYS A 605 -4.92 -16.21 -21.38
C LYS A 605 -3.81 -16.11 -20.34
N ALA A 606 -3.58 -17.16 -19.56
CA ALA A 606 -2.50 -17.22 -18.57
C ALA A 606 -1.11 -16.95 -19.15
N LYS A 607 -0.85 -17.40 -20.39
CA LYS A 607 0.43 -17.13 -21.07
C LYS A 607 0.64 -15.63 -21.28
N TRP A 608 -0.37 -14.93 -21.80
CA TRP A 608 -0.34 -13.48 -22.03
C TRP A 608 -0.25 -12.70 -20.72
N ALA A 609 -0.99 -13.11 -19.68
CA ALA A 609 -0.90 -12.48 -18.36
C ALA A 609 0.52 -12.60 -17.78
N LEU A 610 1.12 -13.79 -17.87
CA LEU A 610 2.48 -14.04 -17.40
C LEU A 610 3.53 -13.26 -18.22
N THR A 611 3.39 -13.17 -19.55
CA THR A 611 4.36 -12.43 -20.38
C THR A 611 4.39 -10.95 -20.02
N TRP A 612 3.23 -10.29 -19.91
CA TRP A 612 3.17 -8.87 -19.56
C TRP A 612 3.65 -8.59 -18.14
N PHE A 613 3.35 -9.50 -17.20
CA PHE A 613 3.91 -9.44 -15.86
C PHE A 613 5.43 -9.57 -15.85
N LEU A 614 6.00 -10.55 -16.56
CA LEU A 614 7.45 -10.74 -16.65
C LEU A 614 8.14 -9.58 -17.36
N ILE A 615 7.52 -8.97 -18.38
CA ILE A 615 8.03 -7.76 -19.03
C ILE A 615 8.08 -6.60 -18.04
N SER A 616 7.00 -6.37 -17.28
CA SER A 616 6.97 -5.35 -16.22
C SER A 616 8.07 -5.59 -15.19
N LEU A 617 8.20 -6.83 -14.70
CA LEU A 617 9.20 -7.22 -13.72
C LEU A 617 10.62 -7.04 -14.27
N PHE A 618 10.87 -7.45 -15.51
CA PHE A 618 12.16 -7.29 -16.18
C PHE A 618 12.56 -5.82 -16.28
N LEU A 619 11.64 -4.94 -16.70
CA LEU A 619 11.89 -3.50 -16.79
C LEU A 619 12.20 -2.89 -15.41
N MET A 620 11.54 -3.37 -14.36
CA MET A 620 11.81 -2.91 -13.00
C MET A 620 13.20 -3.32 -12.51
N VAL A 621 13.59 -4.57 -12.75
CA VAL A 621 14.94 -5.06 -12.40
C VAL A 621 16.00 -4.32 -13.21
N LEU A 622 15.75 -4.10 -14.51
CA LEU A 622 16.64 -3.35 -15.39
C LEU A 622 16.80 -1.89 -14.92
N SER A 623 15.69 -1.21 -14.59
CA SER A 623 15.70 0.13 -13.99
C SER A 623 16.52 0.16 -12.71
N SER A 624 16.34 -0.85 -11.84
CA SER A 624 17.06 -0.93 -10.57
C SER A 624 18.56 -1.19 -10.73
N PHE A 625 19.01 -1.95 -11.72
CA PHE A 625 20.41 -2.35 -11.86
C PHE A 625 21.23 -1.39 -12.73
N TYR A 626 20.67 -0.92 -13.85
CA TYR A 626 21.39 -0.09 -14.82
C TYR A 626 21.37 1.40 -14.47
N PHE A 627 20.31 1.89 -13.81
CA PHE A 627 20.10 3.33 -13.63
C PHE A 627 20.35 3.86 -12.21
N GLN A 628 20.77 3.01 -11.27
CA GLN A 628 21.02 3.42 -9.88
C GLN A 628 22.16 4.45 -9.73
N LYS A 629 23.10 4.50 -10.69
CA LYS A 629 24.22 5.46 -10.68
C LYS A 629 23.93 6.78 -11.41
N GLN A 630 22.78 6.91 -12.06
CA GLN A 630 22.39 8.15 -12.74
C GLN A 630 21.56 9.02 -11.78
N PRO A 631 21.83 10.34 -11.69
CA PRO A 631 21.07 11.25 -10.83
C PRO A 631 19.58 11.34 -11.20
N TYR A 632 19.21 10.88 -12.40
CA TYR A 632 17.84 10.73 -12.85
C TYR A 632 17.58 9.24 -13.12
N ASN A 633 16.81 8.57 -12.25
CA ASN A 633 16.24 7.26 -12.59
C ASN A 633 15.24 7.47 -13.75
N PRO A 634 15.52 7.00 -14.98
CA PRO A 634 14.76 7.40 -16.15
C PRO A 634 13.42 6.68 -16.27
N ILE A 635 13.19 5.61 -15.51
CA ILE A 635 11.91 4.88 -15.54
C ILE A 635 11.43 4.64 -14.11
N PRO A 636 10.49 5.48 -13.61
CA PRO A 636 9.80 5.24 -12.35
C PRO A 636 9.07 3.89 -12.32
N LEU A 637 8.97 3.27 -11.14
CA LEU A 637 8.26 2.00 -10.92
C LEU A 637 6.81 2.04 -11.46
N SER A 638 6.16 3.21 -11.34
CA SER A 638 4.83 3.48 -11.87
C SER A 638 4.71 3.22 -13.37
N ILE A 639 5.71 3.62 -14.16
CA ILE A 639 5.70 3.44 -15.62
C ILE A 639 5.83 1.96 -15.97
N CYS A 640 6.74 1.23 -15.32
CA CYS A 640 6.91 -0.21 -15.54
C CYS A 640 5.61 -0.99 -15.27
N LEU A 641 4.97 -0.69 -14.15
CA LEU A 641 3.72 -1.32 -13.73
C LEU A 641 2.53 -0.92 -14.61
N MET A 642 2.48 0.34 -15.03
CA MET A 642 1.43 0.80 -15.95
C MET A 642 1.57 0.15 -17.32
N LEU A 643 2.80 -0.07 -17.80
CA LEU A 643 3.02 -0.82 -19.04
C LEU A 643 2.48 -2.26 -18.93
N GLY A 644 2.75 -2.94 -17.81
CA GLY A 644 2.19 -4.27 -17.55
C GLY A 644 0.65 -4.26 -17.52
N ALA A 645 0.04 -3.28 -16.84
CA ALA A 645 -1.40 -3.12 -16.77
C ALA A 645 -2.04 -2.87 -18.15
N VAL A 646 -1.48 -1.95 -18.94
CA VAL A 646 -1.91 -1.66 -20.31
C VAL A 646 -1.76 -2.90 -21.19
N GLY A 647 -0.65 -3.63 -21.06
CA GLY A 647 -0.41 -4.90 -21.74
C GLY A 647 -1.50 -5.94 -21.48
N MET A 648 -1.97 -6.06 -20.23
CA MET A 648 -3.08 -6.95 -19.88
C MET A 648 -4.41 -6.56 -20.53
N VAL A 649 -4.67 -5.26 -20.67
CA VAL A 649 -5.88 -4.75 -21.35
C VAL A 649 -5.79 -4.97 -22.86
N ILE A 650 -4.65 -4.64 -23.49
CA ILE A 650 -4.44 -4.80 -24.94
C ILE A 650 -4.51 -6.28 -25.36
N SER A 651 -3.90 -7.18 -24.59
CA SER A 651 -4.00 -8.63 -24.80
C SER A 651 -5.37 -9.23 -24.44
N ARG A 652 -6.32 -8.39 -24.00
CA ARG A 652 -7.68 -8.77 -23.57
C ARG A 652 -7.67 -9.82 -22.46
N VAL A 653 -6.63 -9.89 -21.64
CA VAL A 653 -6.61 -10.73 -20.42
C VAL A 653 -7.73 -10.24 -19.50
N ILE A 654 -7.82 -8.92 -19.35
CA ILE A 654 -8.90 -8.20 -18.68
C ILE A 654 -9.45 -7.11 -19.60
N THR A 655 -10.71 -6.75 -19.39
CA THR A 655 -11.35 -5.58 -20.02
C THR A 655 -10.99 -4.30 -19.28
N ILE A 656 -11.15 -3.13 -19.92
CA ILE A 656 -10.92 -1.84 -19.25
C ILE A 656 -11.88 -1.63 -18.07
N ASN A 657 -13.13 -2.09 -18.18
CA ASN A 657 -14.09 -2.03 -17.09
C ASN A 657 -13.64 -2.90 -15.91
N GLU A 658 -13.17 -4.13 -16.17
CA GLU A 658 -12.58 -4.98 -15.13
C GLU A 658 -11.34 -4.31 -14.49
N ALA A 659 -10.51 -3.62 -15.26
CA ALA A 659 -9.37 -2.88 -14.73
C ALA A 659 -9.81 -1.74 -13.78
N TYR A 660 -10.85 -0.96 -14.13
CA TYR A 660 -11.37 0.08 -13.21
C TYR A 660 -12.00 -0.50 -11.94
N HIS A 661 -12.63 -1.66 -12.02
CA HIS A 661 -13.18 -2.37 -10.84
C HIS A 661 -12.08 -3.02 -9.98
N ALA A 662 -10.95 -3.38 -10.59
CA ALA A 662 -9.81 -3.97 -9.88
C ALA A 662 -9.09 -2.97 -8.95
N VAL A 663 -9.20 -1.67 -9.24
CA VAL A 663 -8.53 -0.62 -8.46
C VAL A 663 -9.33 -0.34 -7.18
N ASP A 664 -8.70 -0.53 -6.02
CA ASP A 664 -9.25 -0.07 -4.76
C ASP A 664 -9.02 1.44 -4.59
N TRP A 665 -10.00 2.22 -5.03
CA TRP A 665 -9.99 3.67 -4.94
C TRP A 665 -9.79 4.19 -3.51
N ARG A 666 -10.17 3.41 -2.49
CA ARG A 666 -9.99 3.77 -1.08
C ARG A 666 -8.51 3.86 -0.75
N THR A 667 -7.73 2.87 -1.18
CA THR A 667 -6.28 2.84 -1.01
C THR A 667 -5.60 3.97 -1.82
N VAL A 668 -6.07 4.22 -3.05
CA VAL A 668 -5.57 5.32 -3.90
C VAL A 668 -5.71 6.68 -3.21
N PHE A 669 -6.90 7.01 -2.72
CA PHE A 669 -7.14 8.29 -2.03
C PHE A 669 -6.46 8.36 -0.65
N LEU A 670 -6.33 7.23 0.05
CA LEU A 670 -5.56 7.17 1.30
C LEU A 670 -4.11 7.61 1.08
N LEU A 671 -3.43 7.04 0.09
CA LEU A 671 -2.04 7.38 -0.24
C LEU A 671 -1.90 8.81 -0.74
N ALA A 672 -2.77 9.19 -1.68
CA ALA A 672 -2.76 10.52 -2.25
C ALA A 672 -2.96 11.62 -1.21
N GLY A 673 -3.80 11.38 -0.18
CA GLY A 673 -4.04 12.34 0.91
C GLY A 673 -2.98 12.33 2.02
N LEU A 674 -2.27 11.22 2.21
CA LEU A 674 -1.21 11.12 3.22
C LEU A 674 0.11 11.73 2.76
N ILE A 675 0.47 11.63 1.48
CA ILE A 675 1.72 12.24 0.95
C ILE A 675 1.81 13.74 1.28
N PRO A 676 0.76 14.56 1.06
CA PRO A 676 0.70 15.96 1.50
C PRO A 676 0.91 16.16 2.99
N LEU A 677 0.38 15.28 3.84
CA LEU A 677 0.58 15.35 5.28
C LEU A 677 2.06 15.17 5.66
N GLY A 678 2.74 14.21 5.06
CA GLY A 678 4.19 14.03 5.21
C GLY A 678 4.98 15.26 4.73
N MET A 679 4.62 15.79 3.55
CA MET A 679 5.22 17.01 3.01
C MET A 679 5.00 18.22 3.92
N ALA A 680 3.84 18.38 4.54
CA ALA A 680 3.55 19.48 5.45
C ALA A 680 4.40 19.38 6.74
N VAL A 681 4.59 18.18 7.29
CA VAL A 681 5.44 17.96 8.49
C VAL A 681 6.90 18.32 8.20
N ASP A 682 7.39 18.03 7.00
CA ASP A 682 8.74 18.39 6.55
C ASP A 682 8.87 19.90 6.26
N GLN A 683 7.99 20.46 5.40
CA GLN A 683 8.06 21.86 4.96
C GLN A 683 7.89 22.87 6.10
N THR A 684 7.12 22.51 7.13
CA THR A 684 6.94 23.35 8.31
C THR A 684 8.12 23.26 9.28
N GLY A 685 9.08 22.35 9.08
CA GLY A 685 10.20 22.13 10.00
C GLY A 685 9.80 21.43 11.30
N THR A 686 8.58 20.89 11.37
CA THR A 686 8.06 20.22 12.58
C THR A 686 8.86 18.95 12.88
N ALA A 687 9.18 18.15 11.86
CA ALA A 687 10.03 16.96 12.02
C ALA A 687 11.43 17.31 12.58
N GLU A 688 12.09 18.35 12.05
CA GLU A 688 13.40 18.78 12.53
C GLU A 688 13.33 19.24 14.00
N TRP A 689 12.26 19.96 14.37
CA TRP A 689 12.07 20.43 15.74
C TRP A 689 11.87 19.28 16.73
N ILE A 690 11.01 18.31 16.43
CA ILE A 690 10.82 17.11 17.26
C ILE A 690 12.13 16.34 17.38
N ALA A 691 12.83 16.15 16.26
CA ALA A 691 14.10 15.43 16.23
C ALA A 691 15.15 16.11 17.13
N LYS A 692 15.23 17.45 17.13
CA LYS A 692 16.12 18.20 18.04
C LYS A 692 15.75 17.96 19.49
N GLY A 693 14.46 17.98 19.82
CA GLY A 693 13.99 17.68 21.18
C GLY A 693 14.39 16.28 21.64
N ILE A 694 14.25 15.28 20.76
CA ILE A 694 14.63 13.89 21.07
C ILE A 694 16.15 13.77 21.27
N VAL A 695 16.95 14.31 20.33
CA VAL A 695 18.42 14.21 20.38
C VAL A 695 18.98 14.95 21.59
N THR A 696 18.47 16.14 21.89
CA THR A 696 18.89 16.90 23.08
C THR A 696 18.46 16.22 24.39
N GLY A 697 17.25 15.63 24.43
CA GLY A 697 16.76 14.92 25.60
C GLY A 697 17.51 13.62 25.91
N LEU A 698 17.92 12.87 24.88
CA LEU A 698 18.70 11.65 25.05
C LEU A 698 20.22 11.91 25.14
N GLY A 699 20.69 13.08 24.70
CA GLY A 699 22.09 13.51 24.81
C GLY A 699 23.06 12.52 24.14
N SER A 700 24.14 12.17 24.84
CA SER A 700 25.18 11.24 24.35
C SER A 700 24.74 9.78 24.25
N LEU A 701 23.54 9.42 24.74
CA LEU A 701 23.02 8.05 24.68
C LEU A 701 22.49 7.68 23.28
N MET A 702 22.28 8.65 22.39
CA MET A 702 21.79 8.42 21.02
C MET A 702 22.88 7.79 20.14
N SER A 703 23.11 6.49 20.31
CA SER A 703 23.91 5.69 19.39
C SER A 703 23.12 5.35 18.11
N PRO A 704 23.78 5.12 16.96
CA PRO A 704 23.13 4.66 15.74
C PRO A 704 22.25 3.42 15.96
N LEU A 705 22.73 2.48 16.76
CA LEU A 705 21.99 1.25 17.09
C LEU A 705 20.73 1.54 17.91
N LEU A 706 20.79 2.46 18.88
CA LEU A 706 19.62 2.86 19.66
C LEU A 706 18.57 3.53 18.76
N LEU A 707 18.98 4.35 17.80
CA LEU A 707 18.06 4.95 16.82
C LEU A 707 17.30 3.87 16.03
N LEU A 708 18.00 2.85 15.51
CA LEU A 708 17.35 1.78 14.75
C LEU A 708 16.33 1.02 15.62
N ILE A 709 16.68 0.72 16.88
CA ILE A 709 15.77 0.04 17.81
C ILE A 709 14.55 0.89 18.11
N ILE A 710 14.74 2.18 18.43
CA ILE A 710 13.63 3.10 18.72
C ILE A 710 12.71 3.21 17.51
N LEU A 711 13.25 3.43 16.31
CA LEU A 711 12.43 3.56 15.09
C LEU A 711 11.70 2.26 14.76
N ALA A 712 12.33 1.10 14.90
CA ALA A 712 11.69 -0.19 14.65
C ALA A 712 10.56 -0.47 15.65
N CYS A 713 10.80 -0.22 16.94
CA CYS A 713 9.78 -0.37 17.99
C CYS A 713 8.64 0.63 17.83
N LEU A 714 8.94 1.90 17.51
CA LEU A 714 7.94 2.94 17.28
C LEU A 714 7.08 2.60 16.06
N SER A 715 7.69 2.10 14.98
CA SER A 715 6.98 1.66 13.78
C SER A 715 6.04 0.48 14.07
N CYS A 716 6.50 -0.48 14.87
CA CYS A 716 5.69 -1.60 15.35
C CYS A 716 4.52 -1.12 16.23
N ALA A 717 4.76 -0.18 17.14
CA ALA A 717 3.71 0.38 18.00
C ALA A 717 2.66 1.16 17.19
N PHE A 718 3.09 2.01 16.25
CA PHE A 718 2.19 2.83 15.44
C PHE A 718 1.33 1.96 14.50
N THR A 719 1.88 0.89 13.93
CA THR A 719 1.13 -0.01 13.03
C THR A 719 0.06 -0.84 13.76
N MET A 720 0.11 -0.96 15.10
CA MET A 720 -0.97 -1.57 15.88
C MET A 720 -2.21 -0.69 15.97
N VAL A 721 -2.04 0.62 15.75
CA VAL A 721 -3.02 1.65 16.11
C VAL A 721 -3.48 2.43 14.88
N ILE A 722 -2.60 2.60 13.89
CA ILE A 722 -2.83 3.35 12.66
C ILE A 722 -2.59 2.44 11.47
N SER A 723 -3.16 2.78 10.31
CA SER A 723 -2.82 2.10 9.05
C SER A 723 -1.31 2.13 8.77
N ASN A 724 -0.77 1.05 8.20
CA ASN A 724 0.66 0.93 7.89
C ASN A 724 1.17 2.09 7.01
N VAL A 725 0.33 2.57 6.08
CA VAL A 725 0.62 3.71 5.21
C VAL A 725 0.69 5.02 6.00
N GLY A 726 -0.27 5.26 6.90
CA GLY A 726 -0.27 6.42 7.79
C GLY A 726 0.94 6.46 8.71
N ALA A 727 1.28 5.33 9.32
CA ALA A 727 2.48 5.19 10.15
C ALA A 727 3.75 5.51 9.37
N CYS A 728 3.91 4.96 8.15
CA CYS A 728 5.06 5.22 7.28
C CYS A 728 5.22 6.71 6.97
N THR A 729 4.12 7.36 6.59
CA THR A 729 4.13 8.76 6.14
C THR A 729 4.52 9.74 7.24
N LEU A 730 4.19 9.42 8.49
CA LEU A 730 4.54 10.25 9.65
C LEU A 730 5.94 9.96 10.18
N LEU A 731 6.32 8.68 10.26
CA LEU A 731 7.56 8.26 10.91
C LEU A 731 8.79 8.41 10.01
N VAL A 732 8.66 8.33 8.68
CA VAL A 732 9.83 8.46 7.78
C VAL A 732 10.44 9.87 7.83
N PRO A 733 9.70 10.98 7.65
CA PRO A 733 10.27 12.33 7.76
C PRO A 733 10.89 12.60 9.13
N LEU A 734 10.26 12.09 10.19
CA LEU A 734 10.78 12.18 11.56
C LEU A 734 12.09 11.42 11.72
N GLY A 735 12.13 10.15 11.29
CA GLY A 735 13.32 9.30 11.37
C GLY A 735 14.50 9.87 10.59
N ILE A 736 14.25 10.38 9.37
CA ILE A 736 15.23 11.08 8.54
C ILE A 736 15.80 12.29 9.27
N SER A 737 14.94 13.09 9.91
CA SER A 737 15.35 14.28 10.65
C SER A 737 16.23 13.95 11.86
N ILE A 738 15.93 12.84 12.57
CA ILE A 738 16.74 12.36 13.70
C ILE A 738 18.09 11.84 13.20
N ALA A 739 18.10 11.02 12.14
CA ALA A 739 19.34 10.49 11.55
C ALA A 739 20.27 11.61 11.08
N HIS A 740 19.72 12.64 10.44
CA HIS A 740 20.50 13.80 10.00
C HIS A 740 21.19 14.53 11.15
N GLN A 741 20.54 14.61 12.32
CA GLN A 741 21.12 15.28 13.49
C GLN A 741 22.23 14.48 14.17
N ILE A 742 22.16 13.15 14.11
CA ILE A 742 23.18 12.26 14.66
C ILE A 742 24.33 12.06 13.65
N GLY A 743 24.18 12.53 12.41
CA GLY A 743 25.20 12.42 11.36
C GLY A 743 25.23 11.06 10.65
N ILE A 744 24.13 10.30 10.71
CA ILE A 744 23.96 9.01 10.03
C ILE A 744 23.29 9.24 8.68
N ASP A 745 23.54 8.38 7.68
CA ASP A 745 22.80 8.41 6.41
C ASP A 745 21.27 8.35 6.69
N PRO A 746 20.50 9.40 6.35
CA PRO A 746 19.07 9.44 6.65
C PRO A 746 18.26 8.36 5.93
N ARG A 747 18.80 7.76 4.85
CA ARG A 747 18.16 6.62 4.16
C ARG A 747 17.99 5.44 5.09
N ILE A 748 18.91 5.22 6.04
CA ILE A 748 18.87 4.10 6.99
C ILE A 748 17.62 4.18 7.86
N ALA A 749 17.27 5.38 8.33
CA ALA A 749 16.04 5.59 9.08
C ALA A 749 14.78 5.30 8.25
N ALA A 750 14.79 5.68 6.96
CA ALA A 750 13.69 5.38 6.06
C ALA A 750 13.55 3.86 5.81
N ILE A 751 14.65 3.11 5.71
CA ILE A 751 14.64 1.64 5.61
C ILE A 751 13.99 1.01 6.85
N VAL A 752 14.45 1.40 8.05
CA VAL A 752 13.94 0.84 9.31
C VAL A 752 12.46 1.13 9.49
N VAL A 753 12.02 2.36 9.22
CA VAL A 753 10.61 2.71 9.33
C VAL A 753 9.78 2.01 8.25
N GLY A 754 10.21 2.06 6.99
CA GLY A 754 9.48 1.48 5.85
C GLY A 754 9.25 -0.02 5.98
N LEU A 755 10.24 -0.77 6.46
CA LEU A 755 10.09 -2.19 6.78
C LEU A 755 9.35 -2.37 8.13
N GLY A 756 9.70 -1.60 9.15
CA GLY A 756 9.17 -1.71 10.51
C GLY A 756 7.65 -1.55 10.59
N VAL A 757 7.04 -0.69 9.77
CA VAL A 757 5.57 -0.51 9.74
C VAL A 757 4.83 -1.73 9.16
N SER A 758 5.54 -2.64 8.49
CA SER A 758 4.98 -3.91 7.99
C SER A 758 4.93 -4.99 9.07
N ASN A 759 5.45 -4.71 10.28
CA ASN A 759 5.43 -5.60 11.44
C ASN A 759 4.06 -5.64 12.14
N SER A 760 2.99 -5.98 11.40
CA SER A 760 1.60 -5.97 11.87
C SER A 760 1.10 -7.37 12.25
N PHE A 761 1.85 -8.11 13.08
CA PHE A 761 1.51 -9.51 13.43
C PHE A 761 0.75 -9.66 14.75
N MET A 762 0.86 -8.68 15.66
CA MET A 762 0.33 -8.78 17.03
C MET A 762 -1.19 -8.67 17.10
N LEU A 763 -1.83 -8.01 16.13
CA LEU A 763 -3.26 -7.86 16.02
C LEU A 763 -3.74 -8.22 14.60
N PRO A 764 -4.99 -8.68 14.43
CA PRO A 764 -5.56 -8.98 13.13
C PRO A 764 -6.00 -7.71 12.37
N THR A 765 -5.21 -6.63 12.43
CA THR A 765 -5.49 -5.37 11.73
C THR A 765 -5.08 -5.43 10.26
N HIS A 766 -4.03 -6.18 9.94
CA HIS A 766 -3.63 -6.41 8.55
C HIS A 766 -4.67 -7.27 7.83
N GLN A 767 -5.05 -6.88 6.60
CA GLN A 767 -6.11 -7.52 5.82
C GLN A 767 -5.97 -9.05 5.69
N VAL A 768 -4.75 -9.55 5.50
CA VAL A 768 -4.45 -11.00 5.46
C VAL A 768 -4.76 -11.69 6.79
N ASN A 769 -4.40 -11.07 7.92
CA ASN A 769 -4.65 -11.65 9.23
C ASN A 769 -6.16 -11.63 9.53
N ALA A 770 -6.85 -10.54 9.20
CA ALA A 770 -8.31 -10.45 9.33
C ALA A 770 -9.03 -11.52 8.48
N LEU A 771 -8.58 -11.73 7.23
CA LEU A 771 -9.14 -12.74 6.33
C LEU A 771 -9.02 -14.16 6.91
N TYR A 772 -7.88 -14.48 7.51
CA TYR A 772 -7.60 -15.82 8.05
C TYR A 772 -8.12 -16.02 9.48
N MET A 773 -8.47 -14.95 10.18
CA MET A 773 -9.05 -15.01 11.52
C MET A 773 -10.36 -15.81 11.54
N GLY A 774 -11.25 -15.56 10.57
CA GLY A 774 -12.54 -16.25 10.46
C GLY A 774 -12.39 -17.75 10.18
N PRO A 775 -11.87 -18.16 9.00
CA PRO A 775 -11.73 -19.58 8.64
C PRO A 775 -10.78 -20.38 9.55
N GLY A 776 -9.89 -19.71 10.28
CA GLY A 776 -8.97 -20.34 11.23
C GLY A 776 -9.48 -20.37 12.67
N GLY A 777 -10.63 -19.76 12.98
CA GLY A 777 -11.20 -19.70 14.33
C GLY A 777 -10.30 -18.99 15.35
N TYR A 778 -9.44 -18.05 14.91
CA TYR A 778 -8.45 -17.40 15.77
C TYR A 778 -9.04 -16.23 16.56
N ARG A 779 -8.52 -15.99 17.76
CA ARG A 779 -8.83 -14.80 18.57
C ARG A 779 -7.65 -13.83 18.57
N SER A 780 -7.89 -12.57 18.90
CA SER A 780 -6.82 -11.56 19.00
C SER A 780 -5.73 -11.94 20.02
N LYS A 781 -6.07 -12.72 21.06
CA LYS A 781 -5.10 -13.26 22.02
C LYS A 781 -4.10 -14.21 21.36
N ASP A 782 -4.53 -14.99 20.36
CA ASP A 782 -3.67 -15.94 19.65
C ASP A 782 -2.67 -15.18 18.76
N TYR A 783 -3.14 -14.14 18.06
CA TYR A 783 -2.31 -13.21 17.30
C TYR A 783 -1.29 -12.50 18.20
N PHE A 784 -1.70 -12.01 19.37
CA PHE A 784 -0.77 -11.32 20.27
C PHE A 784 0.35 -12.26 20.76
N LYS A 785 0.01 -13.51 21.07
CA LYS A 785 0.96 -14.49 21.59
C LYS A 785 1.97 -14.94 20.53
N ILE A 786 1.50 -15.32 19.33
CA ILE A 786 2.36 -15.84 18.27
C ILE A 786 3.02 -14.69 17.50
N GLY A 787 2.22 -13.68 17.15
CA GLY A 787 2.65 -12.48 16.46
C GLY A 787 3.60 -11.62 17.30
N GLY A 788 3.45 -11.57 18.63
CA GLY A 788 4.38 -10.85 19.51
C GLY A 788 5.79 -11.43 19.46
N CYS A 789 5.93 -12.76 19.59
CA CYS A 789 7.23 -13.43 19.44
C CYS A 789 7.82 -13.21 18.04
N LEU A 790 7.01 -13.34 17.00
CA LEU A 790 7.45 -13.08 15.62
C LEU A 790 7.89 -11.61 15.45
N SER A 791 7.19 -10.66 16.06
CA SER A 791 7.49 -9.22 15.97
C SER A 791 8.83 -8.86 16.61
N ILE A 792 9.20 -9.53 17.71
CA ILE A 792 10.52 -9.35 18.35
C ILE A 792 11.62 -9.89 17.43
N ILE A 793 11.43 -11.08 16.85
CA ILE A 793 12.37 -11.67 15.90
C ILE A 793 12.51 -10.79 14.66
N TYR A 794 11.39 -10.25 14.16
CA TYR A 794 11.35 -9.32 13.03
C TYR A 794 12.20 -8.09 13.31
N ILE A 795 12.01 -7.44 14.47
CA ILE A 795 12.78 -6.24 14.87
C ILE A 795 14.25 -6.58 15.02
N ALA A 796 14.59 -7.71 15.66
CA ALA A 796 15.97 -8.13 15.84
C ALA A 796 16.69 -8.34 14.48
N ILE A 797 16.05 -9.03 13.53
CA ILE A 797 16.61 -9.25 12.18
C ILE A 797 16.70 -7.93 11.42
N LEU A 798 15.65 -7.09 11.47
CA LEU A 798 15.65 -5.78 10.81
C LEU A 798 16.81 -4.91 11.29
N VAL A 799 16.97 -4.77 12.61
CA VAL A 799 18.05 -3.96 13.21
C VAL A 799 19.41 -4.57 12.91
N ALA A 800 19.60 -5.88 13.08
CA ALA A 800 20.89 -6.53 12.86
C ALA A 800 21.34 -6.44 11.39
N MET A 801 20.44 -6.70 10.44
CA MET A 801 20.74 -6.61 9.01
C MET A 801 20.97 -5.16 8.58
N THR A 802 20.15 -4.22 9.06
CA THR A 802 20.33 -2.80 8.72
C THR A 802 21.66 -2.29 9.26
N TYR A 803 22.01 -2.66 10.50
CA TYR A 803 23.30 -2.34 11.08
C TYR A 803 24.43 -2.92 10.25
N PHE A 804 24.43 -4.22 9.93
CA PHE A 804 25.53 -4.85 9.20
C PHE A 804 25.74 -4.37 7.76
N PHE A 805 24.67 -4.01 7.05
CA PHE A 805 24.75 -3.62 5.64
C PHE A 805 24.95 -2.10 5.42
N TYR A 806 24.55 -1.26 6.38
CA TYR A 806 24.47 0.19 6.17
C TYR A 806 25.17 1.04 7.24
N LEU A 807 25.55 0.49 8.40
CA LEU A 807 26.33 1.14 9.46
C LEU A 807 27.67 0.42 9.66
#